data_AF-U1FUJ8-F1
#
_entry.id   AF-U1FUJ8-F1
#
_cell.length_a   1.000
_cell.length_b   1.000
_cell.length_c   1.000
_cell.angle_alpha   90.00
_cell.angle_beta   90.00
_cell.angle_gamma   90.00
#
_symmetry.space_group_name_H-M   'P 1'
#
loop_
_entity.id
_entity.type
_entity.pdbx_description
1 polymer ?
#
loop_
_entity_poly.entity_id
_entity_poly.type
_entity_poly.pdbx_seq_one_letter_code
_entity_poly.pdbx_strand_id
1 'polypeptide(L)'
;MAPSAIPVEYTDGIEVKKLAQTREPIKYSGSLDQYQTVDITPVIGTEYPDANIVEWINAPNADESLRDLAIKISERGVVFFRAQNNLTNDVQKQLIQRLGELTGKPSTSKLHIHPILNSERELGGSDPEISTISSVQHDKLYKKTDYDQSKKIQSSALWHSDIAFEPVPADYTSLRLTQLPRTGGDTLWASGYEIYDRISEPYQRFLETLSATFAQPAFNEVAGRGGFSLYDKPRGAPENVGSELKAIHPVVRTNPVTGWKSIFPVGGHVRHINGLTEQESKNILDWFLELVYKNHDLQVRFKWKNENDVAIWDNRSVFHSATFDYEGEGDRFGNRAVGLGTWHPLGRVTGGTLYPGLMVTSGVIYHVLRLLSLPVDIRNICVLLAPAFSGLTALAMYLLTSEMSASPSAGLLAAAFMGIAPGYISRSVAGSYDNEAIAIFLLVFTFFLWIKAVRNGSILWGALAALFYGYMVSAWGGYVFITNLIPLHVFTLICMGRFSSRLYISYTTWFALGTLASMQVPFVGFLPIRSSDHMSALGTFGLVQLVAFAEFLRSRVPGKQFQTLLFGAVLALFVVACLGLVLLSITGIIAPWSGRFYSLFDTGYAKIHIPIIASVSEHQPTAWPAFFFDLNLLIWLFPAGVYMCFRNLKDEHVFVVIYAVMSSYFAGVMVRLMLTLTPIVCVASALALSHILDTYMAADTPAAPNQNGSADASSKGASKSASTMASLRSMRNPLVGIYSSVSKSIITATTTAYLLLFVLHCTWVTSNAYSSPSVVLSSRMPDGSQYIIDDYREAYYWLRQNTPQDAKIMSWWDYGYQIGGMADRPTLVDNNTWNNTHIATVGKAMSSREEVSYPILRQHDVDYVLVVFGGLLGYNGDDINKFLWMIRIAEGIWPDEVKERNFFTERGEYRVDDGATPTMKESLMYKMSYYNFNSLFPAGQAQDRVRGARLPAEGPQLSILEEAYTSENWIIRIYKVKDLDNVGRDHASAVAFEKGHKKKRAARRRDPSVLRVE
;
A
#
# COMPACT_ATOMS: atom_id res chain seq x y z
N MET A 1 -8.24 -35.35 34.79
CA MET A 1 -8.07 -36.69 34.20
C MET A 1 -8.15 -36.54 32.69
N ALA A 2 -7.04 -36.74 31.98
CA ALA A 2 -7.13 -37.35 30.64
C ALA A 2 -7.50 -38.84 30.84
N PRO A 3 -8.24 -39.49 29.93
CA PRO A 3 -7.70 -40.01 28.65
C PRO A 3 -8.75 -39.92 27.51
N SER A 4 -8.58 -40.28 26.24
CA SER A 4 -7.66 -41.18 25.54
C SER A 4 -7.64 -40.83 24.05
N ALA A 5 -6.50 -41.03 23.41
CA ALA A 5 -6.28 -40.92 21.97
C ALA A 5 -7.14 -41.90 21.15
N ILE A 6 -7.54 -41.46 19.95
CA ILE A 6 -7.84 -42.31 18.79
C ILE A 6 -6.96 -41.77 17.64
N PRO A 7 -6.35 -42.64 16.81
CA PRO A 7 -5.36 -42.25 15.82
C PRO A 7 -6.04 -41.66 14.58
N VAL A 8 -5.50 -40.55 14.05
CA VAL A 8 -5.94 -40.02 12.74
C VAL A 8 -4.86 -40.36 11.73
N GLU A 9 -5.28 -41.12 10.72
CA GLU A 9 -4.52 -41.43 9.51
C GLU A 9 -4.01 -40.14 8.85
N TYR A 10 -2.72 -40.15 8.49
CA TYR A 10 -2.11 -39.13 7.65
C TYR A 10 -2.86 -39.09 6.31
N THR A 11 -3.60 -38.02 6.08
CA THR A 11 -4.04 -37.61 4.75
C THR A 11 -3.20 -36.41 4.33
N ASP A 12 -2.46 -36.61 3.26
CA ASP A 12 -1.61 -35.63 2.60
C ASP A 12 -2.34 -34.32 2.27
N GLY A 13 -1.60 -33.21 2.35
CA GLY A 13 -1.84 -32.05 1.51
C GLY A 13 -2.53 -30.84 2.17
N ILE A 14 -1.79 -30.07 2.96
CA ILE A 14 -1.95 -28.61 3.02
C ILE A 14 -0.56 -27.99 2.88
N GLU A 15 -0.17 -27.70 1.63
CA GLU A 15 1.01 -26.89 1.34
C GLU A 15 0.78 -25.46 1.82
N VAL A 16 1.47 -25.09 2.90
CA VAL A 16 1.68 -23.70 3.28
C VAL A 16 2.68 -23.11 2.29
N LYS A 17 2.20 -22.39 1.26
CA LYS A 17 3.04 -21.65 0.29
C LYS A 17 3.93 -20.65 1.04
N LYS A 18 5.22 -20.99 1.22
CA LYS A 18 6.26 -20.08 1.72
C LYS A 18 6.85 -19.28 0.55
N LEU A 19 6.72 -17.96 0.63
CA LEU A 19 7.39 -16.99 -0.25
C LEU A 19 8.86 -16.82 0.14
N ALA A 20 9.67 -17.88 -0.03
CA ALA A 20 11.12 -17.76 -0.09
C ALA A 20 11.55 -18.17 -1.50
N GLN A 21 11.89 -17.20 -2.34
CA GLN A 21 12.48 -17.44 -3.66
C GLN A 21 13.76 -18.27 -3.49
N THR A 22 13.71 -19.54 -3.86
CA THR A 22 14.91 -20.39 -3.97
C THR A 22 15.56 -20.10 -5.32
N ARG A 23 16.55 -19.19 -5.31
CA ARG A 23 17.56 -19.11 -6.39
C ARG A 23 18.27 -20.47 -6.42
N GLU A 24 18.49 -21.07 -7.59
CA GLU A 24 19.30 -22.29 -7.67
C GLU A 24 20.69 -22.03 -7.08
N PRO A 25 21.23 -22.93 -6.23
CA PRO A 25 22.55 -22.76 -5.64
C PRO A 25 23.62 -22.55 -6.72
N ILE A 26 24.54 -21.63 -6.47
CA ILE A 26 25.61 -21.34 -7.43
C ILE A 26 26.53 -22.57 -7.50
N LYS A 27 26.74 -23.10 -8.71
CA LYS A 27 27.55 -24.30 -8.93
C LYS A 27 29.04 -23.98 -8.78
N TYR A 28 29.72 -24.71 -7.90
CA TYR A 28 31.18 -24.67 -7.73
C TYR A 28 31.90 -25.18 -8.98
N SER A 29 32.92 -24.47 -9.47
CA SER A 29 33.67 -24.86 -10.68
C SER A 29 34.93 -25.69 -10.41
N GLY A 30 35.38 -25.79 -9.15
CA GLY A 30 36.57 -26.59 -8.78
C GLY A 30 37.89 -25.83 -8.89
N SER A 31 37.84 -24.51 -9.13
CA SER A 31 39.05 -23.69 -9.34
C SER A 31 39.97 -23.60 -8.11
N LEU A 32 39.42 -23.85 -6.92
CA LEU A 32 40.15 -23.81 -5.65
C LEU A 32 40.67 -25.17 -5.18
N ASP A 33 40.34 -26.27 -5.87
CA ASP A 33 40.68 -27.64 -5.43
C ASP A 33 42.19 -27.94 -5.47
N GLN A 34 42.95 -27.15 -6.22
CA GLN A 34 44.40 -27.23 -6.30
C GLN A 34 45.12 -26.68 -5.07
N TYR A 35 44.43 -25.91 -4.22
CA TYR A 35 45.03 -25.31 -3.03
C TYR A 35 44.84 -26.19 -1.81
N GLN A 36 45.86 -26.24 -0.96
CA GLN A 36 45.77 -26.93 0.31
C GLN A 36 44.74 -26.23 1.21
N THR A 37 43.80 -27.00 1.74
CA THR A 37 42.78 -26.55 2.68
C THR A 37 42.80 -27.39 3.95
N VAL A 38 42.46 -26.76 5.06
CA VAL A 38 42.27 -27.42 6.35
C VAL A 38 40.94 -26.99 6.92
N ASP A 39 39.98 -27.91 7.00
CA ASP A 39 38.74 -27.67 7.71
C ASP A 39 39.02 -27.66 9.22
N ILE A 40 38.80 -26.51 9.87
CA ILE A 40 39.13 -26.33 11.29
C ILE A 40 38.14 -27.11 12.16
N THR A 41 36.87 -27.14 11.75
CA THR A 41 35.82 -27.96 12.37
C THR A 41 35.00 -28.67 11.30
N PRO A 42 34.26 -29.74 11.64
CA PRO A 42 33.45 -30.46 10.66
C PRO A 42 32.42 -29.57 9.95
N VAL A 43 31.82 -28.61 10.66
CA VAL A 43 30.69 -27.84 10.12
C VAL A 43 31.09 -26.46 9.61
N ILE A 44 31.96 -25.74 10.32
CA ILE A 44 32.25 -24.33 10.05
C ILE A 44 33.76 -24.06 10.06
N GLY A 45 34.22 -23.20 9.17
CA GLY A 45 35.63 -22.78 9.12
C GLY A 45 36.49 -23.66 8.22
N THR A 46 37.15 -23.01 7.25
CA THR A 46 38.20 -23.61 6.41
C THR A 46 39.38 -22.65 6.33
N GLU A 47 40.58 -23.15 6.61
CA GLU A 47 41.83 -22.39 6.51
C GLU A 47 42.56 -22.73 5.20
N TYR A 48 43.04 -21.70 4.51
CA TYR A 48 43.98 -21.80 3.41
C TYR A 48 45.36 -21.33 3.90
N PRO A 49 46.22 -22.25 4.39
CA PRO A 49 47.46 -21.86 5.06
C PRO A 49 48.49 -21.20 4.13
N ASP A 50 48.58 -21.68 2.88
CA ASP A 50 49.63 -21.28 1.93
C ASP A 50 49.11 -20.39 0.79
N ALA A 51 47.81 -20.05 0.78
CA ALA A 51 47.22 -19.27 -0.30
C ALA A 51 47.43 -17.76 -0.12
N ASN A 52 47.69 -17.08 -1.24
CA ASN A 52 47.76 -15.62 -1.30
C ASN A 52 46.55 -15.07 -2.08
N ILE A 53 45.65 -14.38 -1.38
CA ILE A 53 44.40 -13.87 -1.98
C ILE A 53 44.69 -12.81 -3.04
N VAL A 54 45.76 -12.02 -2.87
CA VAL A 54 46.12 -10.97 -3.83
C VAL A 54 46.54 -11.57 -5.17
N GLU A 55 47.15 -12.75 -5.17
CA GLU A 55 47.45 -13.48 -6.41
C GLU A 55 46.16 -13.93 -7.10
N TRP A 56 45.17 -14.39 -6.35
CA TRP A 56 43.87 -14.81 -6.90
C TRP A 56 43.10 -13.66 -7.52
N ILE A 57 43.12 -12.48 -6.89
CA ILE A 57 42.46 -11.27 -7.41
C ILE A 57 43.07 -10.82 -8.75
N ASN A 58 44.38 -11.01 -8.91
CA ASN A 58 45.16 -10.60 -10.09
C ASN A 58 45.32 -11.73 -11.13
N ALA A 59 44.83 -12.93 -10.84
CA ALA A 59 44.94 -14.07 -11.74
C ALA A 59 44.07 -13.89 -13.00
N PRO A 60 44.44 -14.48 -14.15
CA PRO A 60 43.61 -14.44 -15.35
C PRO A 60 42.21 -15.05 -15.16
N ASN A 61 42.08 -16.03 -14.26
CA ASN A 61 40.84 -16.69 -13.86
C ASN A 61 40.29 -16.17 -12.51
N ALA A 62 40.54 -14.89 -12.19
CA ALA A 62 40.15 -14.29 -10.91
C ALA A 62 38.64 -14.39 -10.64
N ASP A 63 37.78 -14.16 -11.64
CA ASP A 63 36.32 -14.22 -11.44
C ASP A 63 35.84 -15.62 -11.04
N GLU A 64 36.37 -16.67 -11.67
CA GLU A 64 36.05 -18.05 -11.31
C GLU A 64 36.54 -18.38 -9.89
N SER A 65 37.79 -18.03 -9.59
CA SER A 65 38.41 -18.29 -8.28
C SER A 65 37.70 -17.56 -7.14
N LEU A 66 37.33 -16.29 -7.36
CA LEU A 66 36.61 -15.48 -6.38
C LEU A 66 35.16 -15.92 -6.23
N ARG A 67 34.51 -16.36 -7.31
CA ARG A 67 33.15 -16.93 -7.22
C ARG A 67 33.16 -18.23 -6.42
N ASP A 68 34.11 -19.12 -6.69
CA ASP A 68 34.29 -20.36 -5.93
C ASP A 68 34.67 -20.08 -4.47
N LEU A 69 35.45 -19.03 -4.21
CA LEU A 69 35.75 -18.58 -2.85
C LEU A 69 34.47 -18.11 -2.14
N ALA A 70 33.62 -17.34 -2.81
CA ALA A 70 32.35 -16.87 -2.25
C ALA A 70 31.38 -18.03 -1.95
N ILE A 71 31.34 -19.06 -2.81
CA ILE A 71 30.61 -20.31 -2.56
C ILE A 71 31.18 -21.01 -1.32
N LYS A 72 32.49 -21.19 -1.26
CA LYS A 72 33.15 -21.86 -0.13
C LYS A 72 32.93 -21.12 1.18
N ILE A 73 32.98 -19.79 1.18
CA ILE A 73 32.64 -18.95 2.35
C ILE A 73 31.18 -19.18 2.75
N SER A 74 30.26 -19.20 1.80
CA SER A 74 28.82 -19.35 2.09
C SER A 74 28.45 -20.76 2.58
N GLU A 75 29.17 -21.80 2.15
CA GLU A 75 29.03 -23.19 2.59
C GLU A 75 29.67 -23.43 3.95
N ARG A 76 30.90 -22.92 4.15
CA ARG A 76 31.72 -23.15 5.35
C ARG A 76 31.53 -22.08 6.42
N GLY A 77 30.70 -21.08 6.15
CA GLY A 77 30.42 -19.91 6.98
C GLY A 77 31.56 -18.89 7.02
N VAL A 78 32.80 -19.33 7.26
CA VAL A 78 34.00 -18.49 7.34
C VAL A 78 35.21 -19.21 6.76
N VAL A 79 36.08 -18.45 6.09
CA VAL A 79 37.38 -18.92 5.62
C VAL A 79 38.51 -18.04 6.16
N PHE A 80 39.69 -18.63 6.30
CA PHE A 80 40.85 -17.99 6.91
C PHE A 80 42.09 -18.06 6.02
N PHE A 81 42.87 -16.99 6.03
CA PHE A 81 44.14 -16.88 5.33
C PHE A 81 45.22 -16.34 6.26
N ARG A 82 46.46 -16.83 6.10
CA ARG A 82 47.60 -16.45 6.95
C ARG A 82 48.50 -15.44 6.26
N ALA A 83 49.08 -14.52 7.04
CA ALA A 83 50.18 -13.65 6.65
C ALA A 83 50.02 -12.92 5.29
N GLN A 84 48.87 -12.27 5.05
CA GLN A 84 48.56 -11.57 3.79
C GLN A 84 49.21 -10.18 3.73
N ASN A 85 50.54 -10.13 3.78
CA ASN A 85 51.33 -8.91 3.92
C ASN A 85 51.23 -7.94 2.73
N ASN A 86 50.83 -8.42 1.56
CA ASN A 86 50.62 -7.63 0.35
C ASN A 86 49.17 -7.18 0.14
N LEU A 87 48.24 -7.59 1.01
CA LEU A 87 46.86 -7.13 0.97
C LEU A 87 46.81 -5.68 1.49
N THR A 88 46.37 -4.73 0.67
CA THR A 88 46.13 -3.34 1.11
C THR A 88 44.64 -3.13 1.41
N ASN A 89 44.29 -2.00 2.03
CA ASN A 89 42.88 -1.66 2.26
C ASN A 89 42.08 -1.60 0.94
N ASP A 90 42.64 -1.00 -0.11
CA ASP A 90 42.00 -0.93 -1.43
C ASP A 90 41.75 -2.32 -2.04
N VAL A 91 42.74 -3.22 -1.95
CA VAL A 91 42.60 -4.58 -2.45
C VAL A 91 41.59 -5.38 -1.61
N GLN A 92 41.54 -5.16 -0.28
CA GLN A 92 40.55 -5.78 0.61
C GLN A 92 39.12 -5.31 0.27
N LYS A 93 38.94 -4.02 -0.03
CA LYS A 93 37.66 -3.46 -0.50
C LYS A 93 37.23 -4.07 -1.83
N GLN A 94 38.16 -4.10 -2.79
CA GLN A 94 37.92 -4.70 -4.10
C GLN A 94 37.51 -6.18 -3.98
N LEU A 95 38.17 -6.94 -3.10
CA LEU A 95 37.85 -8.33 -2.81
C LEU A 95 36.40 -8.49 -2.34
N ILE A 96 36.01 -7.81 -1.26
CA ILE A 96 34.65 -7.92 -0.70
C ILE A 96 33.59 -7.45 -1.68
N GLN A 97 33.88 -6.38 -2.45
CA GLN A 97 32.96 -5.91 -3.47
C GLN A 97 32.75 -6.97 -4.56
N ARG A 98 33.83 -7.58 -5.07
CA ARG A 98 33.77 -8.61 -6.12
C ARG A 98 33.11 -9.91 -5.65
N LEU A 99 33.34 -10.35 -4.41
CA LEU A 99 32.68 -11.56 -3.87
C LEU A 99 31.15 -11.42 -3.92
N GLY A 100 30.63 -10.27 -3.52
CA GLY A 100 29.21 -9.98 -3.61
C GLY A 100 28.71 -9.86 -5.06
N GLU A 101 29.44 -9.16 -5.93
CA GLU A 101 29.07 -8.99 -7.35
C GLU A 101 29.01 -10.32 -8.09
N LEU A 102 30.00 -11.20 -7.88
CA LEU A 102 30.09 -12.53 -8.50
C LEU A 102 29.05 -13.51 -7.95
N THR A 103 28.46 -13.22 -6.80
CA THR A 103 27.33 -13.99 -6.23
C THR A 103 25.97 -13.32 -6.42
N GLY A 104 25.93 -12.26 -7.24
CA GLY A 104 24.69 -11.65 -7.71
C GLY A 104 24.03 -10.70 -6.74
N LYS A 105 24.81 -9.94 -5.94
CA LYS A 105 24.31 -8.73 -5.24
C LYS A 105 24.03 -7.60 -6.26
N PRO A 106 23.05 -6.70 -6.03
CA PRO A 106 22.78 -5.61 -6.96
C PRO A 106 23.90 -4.59 -7.03
N SER A 107 23.93 -3.88 -8.15
CA SER A 107 24.88 -2.80 -8.39
C SER A 107 24.75 -1.62 -7.40
N THR A 108 23.57 -1.42 -6.80
CA THR A 108 23.33 -0.39 -5.76
C THR A 108 23.92 -0.76 -4.40
N SER A 109 24.18 -2.04 -4.14
CA SER A 109 24.77 -2.51 -2.89
C SER A 109 26.29 -2.47 -2.97
N LYS A 110 26.88 -1.43 -2.37
CA LYS A 110 28.34 -1.21 -2.33
C LYS A 110 28.93 -1.66 -0.99
N LEU A 111 30.05 -1.06 -0.61
CA LEU A 111 30.69 -1.26 0.68
C LEU A 111 30.03 -0.35 1.72
N HIS A 112 29.81 -0.89 2.90
CA HIS A 112 29.16 -0.19 4.00
C HIS A 112 30.10 0.81 4.68
N ILE A 113 29.58 1.98 5.06
CA ILE A 113 30.27 2.98 5.89
C ILE A 113 29.72 2.86 7.30
N HIS A 114 30.55 2.50 8.28
CA HIS A 114 30.08 2.26 9.64
C HIS A 114 29.61 3.57 10.33
N PRO A 115 28.47 3.58 11.06
CA PRO A 115 27.92 4.82 11.62
C PRO A 115 28.78 5.48 12.72
N ILE A 116 29.56 4.69 13.45
CA ILE A 116 30.53 5.16 14.48
C ILE A 116 32.00 4.98 14.05
N LEU A 117 32.42 3.75 13.74
CA LEU A 117 33.81 3.37 13.45
C LEU A 117 34.21 3.63 11.99
N ASN A 118 34.14 4.88 11.54
CA ASN A 118 34.57 5.29 10.19
C ASN A 118 35.71 6.33 10.27
N SER A 119 36.17 6.81 9.11
CA SER A 119 37.25 7.78 8.96
C SER A 119 37.03 9.16 9.60
N GLU A 120 35.81 9.49 10.05
CA GLU A 120 35.53 10.72 10.81
C GLU A 120 35.93 10.62 12.30
N ARG A 121 36.59 9.53 12.72
CA ARG A 121 37.07 9.32 14.10
C ARG A 121 38.59 9.33 14.18
N GLU A 122 39.10 9.65 15.38
CA GLU A 122 40.53 9.84 15.69
C GLU A 122 41.45 8.68 15.22
N LEU A 123 40.92 7.44 15.20
CA LEU A 123 41.65 6.24 14.76
C LEU A 123 41.09 5.61 13.47
N GLY A 124 40.19 6.31 12.76
CA GLY A 124 39.40 5.82 11.62
C GLY A 124 40.14 5.70 10.29
N GLY A 125 41.42 6.09 10.22
CA GLY A 125 42.15 6.20 8.95
C GLY A 125 41.55 7.25 8.01
N SER A 126 41.92 7.21 6.73
CA SER A 126 41.45 8.15 5.70
C SER A 126 40.27 7.65 4.86
N ASP A 127 39.86 6.38 5.03
CA ASP A 127 38.91 5.70 4.15
C ASP A 127 37.60 5.36 4.89
N PRO A 128 36.46 5.97 4.52
CA PRO A 128 35.19 5.75 5.22
C PRO A 128 34.61 4.33 5.05
N GLU A 129 35.02 3.59 4.02
CA GLU A 129 34.55 2.23 3.73
C GLU A 129 35.31 1.16 4.54
N ILE A 130 36.37 1.55 5.25
CA ILE A 130 37.11 0.70 6.17
C ILE A 130 36.70 1.02 7.61
N SER A 131 36.20 0.02 8.31
CA SER A 131 35.97 0.12 9.75
C SER A 131 37.21 -0.27 10.53
N THR A 132 37.74 0.64 11.34
CA THR A 132 38.92 0.40 12.17
C THR A 132 38.51 -0.21 13.50
N ILE A 133 38.95 -1.45 13.75
CA ILE A 133 38.68 -2.19 14.97
C ILE A 133 39.90 -2.07 15.87
N SER A 134 39.86 -1.15 16.84
CA SER A 134 40.95 -0.86 17.77
C SER A 134 40.53 -1.06 19.22
N SER A 135 41.34 -1.78 20.01
CA SER A 135 41.16 -1.90 21.46
C SER A 135 41.19 -0.55 22.17
N VAL A 136 42.10 0.35 21.78
CA VAL A 136 42.22 1.70 22.34
C VAL A 136 40.97 2.54 22.07
N GLN A 137 40.43 2.46 20.86
CA GLN A 137 39.18 3.16 20.51
C GLN A 137 37.97 2.58 21.26
N HIS A 138 37.92 1.26 21.38
CA HIS A 138 36.87 0.57 22.12
C HIS A 138 36.87 1.00 23.59
N ASP A 139 38.02 1.01 24.25
CA ASP A 139 38.17 1.44 25.64
C ASP A 139 37.77 2.91 25.84
N LYS A 140 38.04 3.79 24.87
CA LYS A 140 37.60 5.20 24.94
C LYS A 140 36.08 5.35 24.82
N LEU A 141 35.44 4.64 23.89
CA LEU A 141 34.00 4.78 23.59
C LEU A 141 33.09 4.03 24.56
N TYR A 142 33.58 2.92 25.11
CA TYR A 142 32.81 1.99 25.93
C TYR A 142 33.33 1.86 27.37
N LYS A 143 34.26 2.73 27.81
CA LYS A 143 34.73 2.75 29.20
C LYS A 143 33.56 2.91 30.16
N LYS A 144 33.53 2.02 31.15
CA LYS A 144 32.58 2.05 32.26
C LYS A 144 32.71 3.36 33.05
N THR A 145 31.57 3.88 33.52
CA THR A 145 31.52 5.01 34.45
C THR A 145 31.94 4.56 35.86
N ASP A 146 32.33 5.50 36.74
CA ASP A 146 32.73 5.22 38.13
C ASP A 146 31.63 4.54 39.00
N TYR A 147 30.44 4.30 38.44
CA TYR A 147 29.31 3.62 39.08
C TYR A 147 29.28 2.09 38.90
N ASP A 148 30.19 1.51 38.12
CA ASP A 148 30.30 0.06 38.00
C ASP A 148 30.89 -0.54 39.29
N GLN A 149 30.05 -1.24 40.07
CA GLN A 149 30.35 -1.71 41.43
C GLN A 149 31.48 -2.75 41.52
N SER A 150 31.99 -3.27 40.39
CA SER A 150 33.02 -4.31 40.35
C SER A 150 34.00 -4.10 39.20
N LYS A 151 35.31 -4.22 39.51
CA LYS A 151 36.39 -4.30 38.52
C LYS A 151 36.44 -5.64 37.78
N LYS A 152 35.74 -6.67 38.27
CA LYS A 152 35.69 -7.98 37.61
C LYS A 152 34.71 -7.93 36.44
N ILE A 153 35.23 -8.12 35.24
CA ILE A 153 34.46 -8.10 33.99
C ILE A 153 33.85 -9.49 33.77
N GLN A 154 32.53 -9.62 33.96
CA GLN A 154 31.75 -10.73 33.39
C GLN A 154 31.30 -10.35 31.98
N SER A 155 32.26 -10.10 31.08
CA SER A 155 31.95 -9.77 29.68
C SER A 155 31.53 -11.06 28.98
N SER A 156 30.22 -11.26 28.85
CA SER A 156 29.66 -12.26 27.95
C SER A 156 29.90 -11.79 26.51
N ALA A 157 30.53 -12.64 25.71
CA ALA A 157 30.67 -12.49 24.26
C ALA A 157 29.36 -11.99 23.61
N LEU A 158 29.37 -10.79 23.01
CA LEU A 158 28.22 -10.27 22.27
C LEU A 158 28.22 -10.91 20.88
N TRP A 159 27.58 -12.07 20.74
CA TRP A 159 27.30 -12.66 19.44
C TRP A 159 26.48 -11.69 18.59
N HIS A 160 26.80 -11.57 17.31
CA HIS A 160 26.02 -10.80 16.36
C HIS A 160 26.34 -11.18 14.91
N SER A 161 25.43 -10.81 14.02
CA SER A 161 25.71 -10.61 12.59
C SER A 161 25.95 -9.11 12.37
N ASP A 162 26.91 -8.77 11.52
CA ASP A 162 27.28 -7.38 11.26
C ASP A 162 26.10 -6.60 10.68
N ILE A 163 25.91 -5.38 11.18
CA ILE A 163 24.98 -4.36 10.66
C ILE A 163 23.56 -4.86 10.38
N ALA A 164 23.08 -5.88 11.10
CA ALA A 164 21.74 -6.43 10.95
C ALA A 164 20.61 -5.41 11.21
N PHE A 165 20.93 -4.26 11.79
CA PHE A 165 20.01 -3.12 11.99
C PHE A 165 19.81 -2.25 10.73
N GLU A 166 20.60 -2.43 9.67
CA GLU A 166 20.42 -1.71 8.41
C GLU A 166 19.30 -2.36 7.56
N PRO A 167 18.53 -1.56 6.80
CA PRO A 167 17.53 -2.08 5.85
C PRO A 167 18.11 -3.04 4.81
N VAL A 168 19.29 -2.72 4.27
CA VAL A 168 20.10 -3.61 3.43
C VAL A 168 21.24 -4.15 4.31
N PRO A 169 21.14 -5.41 4.81
CA PRO A 169 22.11 -5.97 5.74
C PRO A 169 23.40 -6.43 5.03
N ALA A 170 24.41 -6.79 5.80
CA ALA A 170 25.68 -7.27 5.26
C ALA A 170 25.54 -8.58 4.47
N ASP A 171 26.35 -8.72 3.41
CA ASP A 171 26.70 -10.00 2.80
C ASP A 171 28.02 -10.52 3.40
N TYR A 172 29.14 -10.39 2.70
CA TYR A 172 30.45 -10.82 3.15
C TYR A 172 31.13 -9.72 3.96
N THR A 173 31.86 -10.14 4.99
CA THR A 173 32.76 -9.25 5.72
C THR A 173 34.14 -9.85 5.81
N SER A 174 35.16 -9.00 5.66
CA SER A 174 36.55 -9.36 5.93
C SER A 174 37.06 -8.60 7.14
N LEU A 175 37.87 -9.27 7.97
CA LEU A 175 38.65 -8.65 9.03
C LEU A 175 40.11 -9.06 8.89
N ARG A 176 40.99 -8.07 8.73
CA ARG A 176 42.45 -8.24 8.75
C ARG A 176 43.02 -7.61 10.01
N LEU A 177 43.72 -8.37 10.84
CA LEU A 177 44.42 -7.81 12.00
C LEU A 177 45.86 -7.42 11.65
N THR A 178 46.23 -6.17 11.88
CA THR A 178 47.59 -5.64 11.64
C THR A 178 48.37 -5.44 12.93
N GLN A 179 47.72 -5.53 14.09
CA GLN A 179 48.38 -5.53 15.38
C GLN A 179 47.69 -6.56 16.28
N LEU A 180 48.50 -7.42 16.88
CA LEU A 180 48.03 -8.51 17.73
C LEU A 180 48.58 -8.33 19.15
N PRO A 181 47.78 -8.65 20.17
CA PRO A 181 48.30 -8.79 21.52
C PRO A 181 49.23 -10.02 21.59
N ARG A 182 50.09 -10.06 22.61
CA ARG A 182 51.00 -11.19 22.87
C ARG A 182 50.26 -12.52 23.01
N THR A 183 49.06 -12.49 23.60
CA THR A 183 48.14 -13.62 23.67
C THR A 183 46.70 -13.14 23.83
N GLY A 184 45.73 -14.00 23.53
CA GLY A 184 44.30 -13.64 23.50
C GLY A 184 43.88 -12.86 22.26
N GLY A 185 42.65 -12.34 22.25
CA GLY A 185 42.11 -11.53 21.14
C GLY A 185 41.54 -12.36 19.98
N ASP A 186 41.27 -13.64 20.23
CA ASP A 186 40.69 -14.58 19.27
C ASP A 186 39.26 -14.18 18.90
N THR A 187 38.81 -14.64 17.74
CA THR A 187 37.42 -14.43 17.29
C THR A 187 36.74 -15.80 17.15
N LEU A 188 35.47 -15.87 17.56
CA LEU A 188 34.62 -17.05 17.37
C LEU A 188 33.57 -16.77 16.30
N TRP A 189 33.19 -17.80 15.56
CA TRP A 189 32.06 -17.82 14.62
C TRP A 189 31.14 -19.00 14.92
N ALA A 190 29.85 -18.86 14.64
CA ALA A 190 28.81 -19.86 14.83
C ALA A 190 27.92 -19.96 13.58
N SER A 191 27.61 -21.20 13.15
CA SER A 191 26.78 -21.47 11.98
C SER A 191 25.30 -21.36 12.30
N GLY A 192 24.59 -20.43 11.67
CA GLY A 192 23.14 -20.32 11.79
C GLY A 192 22.37 -21.40 11.01
N TYR A 193 23.01 -22.06 10.02
CA TYR A 193 22.44 -23.23 9.34
C TYR A 193 22.26 -24.39 10.32
N GLU A 194 23.30 -24.69 11.11
CA GLU A 194 23.24 -25.74 12.12
C GLU A 194 22.21 -25.47 13.21
N ILE A 195 22.03 -24.20 13.58
CA ILE A 195 20.97 -23.82 14.51
C ILE A 195 19.61 -24.19 13.90
N TYR A 196 19.38 -23.86 12.63
CA TYR A 196 18.13 -24.18 11.94
C TYR A 196 17.91 -25.70 11.81
N ASP A 197 18.91 -26.45 11.37
CA ASP A 197 18.81 -27.89 11.11
C ASP A 197 18.60 -28.72 12.39
N ARG A 198 19.04 -28.21 13.56
CA ARG A 198 18.79 -28.85 14.87
C ARG A 198 17.39 -28.61 15.41
N ILE A 199 16.67 -27.63 14.87
CA ILE A 199 15.30 -27.33 15.28
C ILE A 199 14.37 -28.31 14.58
N SER A 200 13.46 -28.93 15.32
CA SER A 200 12.47 -29.85 14.73
C SER A 200 11.59 -29.17 13.68
N GLU A 201 11.18 -29.91 12.64
CA GLU A 201 10.36 -29.37 11.54
C GLU A 201 9.12 -28.55 11.95
N PRO A 202 8.33 -28.91 13.00
CA PRO A 202 7.19 -28.09 13.41
C PRO A 202 7.60 -26.68 13.86
N TYR A 203 8.68 -26.60 14.63
CA TYR A 203 9.25 -25.31 15.05
C TYR A 203 9.85 -24.57 13.87
N GLN A 204 10.54 -25.25 12.95
CA GLN A 204 11.04 -24.60 11.73
C GLN A 204 9.90 -23.94 10.96
N ARG A 205 8.80 -24.68 10.68
CA ARG A 205 7.62 -24.14 9.98
C ARG A 205 7.02 -22.94 10.68
N PHE A 206 6.97 -22.95 12.01
CA PHE A 206 6.52 -21.81 12.80
C PHE A 206 7.46 -20.61 12.64
N LEU A 207 8.76 -20.80 12.86
CA LEU A 207 9.77 -19.74 12.80
C LEU A 207 9.90 -19.12 11.41
N GLU A 208 9.71 -19.90 10.34
CA GLU A 208 9.70 -19.41 8.96
C GLU A 208 8.56 -18.44 8.64
N THR A 209 7.53 -18.36 9.49
CA THR A 209 6.44 -17.37 9.34
C THR A 209 6.71 -16.04 10.04
N LEU A 210 7.76 -15.98 10.86
CA LEU A 210 8.02 -14.85 11.76
C LEU A 210 9.04 -13.87 11.18
N SER A 211 8.94 -12.61 11.62
CA SER A 211 9.94 -11.57 11.39
C SER A 211 10.42 -11.00 12.71
N ALA A 212 11.61 -10.42 12.74
CA ALA A 212 12.19 -9.80 13.92
C ALA A 212 12.63 -8.36 13.62
N THR A 213 12.46 -7.49 14.61
CA THR A 213 12.93 -6.11 14.57
C THR A 213 14.36 -6.05 15.10
N PHE A 214 15.27 -5.57 14.27
CA PHE A 214 16.67 -5.31 14.60
C PHE A 214 16.86 -3.81 14.82
N ALA A 215 17.54 -3.42 15.90
CA ALA A 215 17.83 -2.02 16.17
C ALA A 215 19.05 -1.84 17.09
N GLN A 216 19.82 -0.78 16.84
CA GLN A 216 21.00 -0.44 17.65
C GLN A 216 20.93 0.96 18.28
N PRO A 217 20.01 1.23 19.22
CA PRO A 217 19.89 2.52 19.89
C PRO A 217 21.10 2.88 20.76
N ALA A 218 21.90 1.89 21.20
CA ALA A 218 23.11 2.13 21.98
C ALA A 218 24.12 3.01 21.23
N PHE A 219 24.11 3.00 19.89
CA PHE A 219 25.01 3.84 19.10
C PHE A 219 24.65 5.33 19.19
N ASN A 220 23.36 5.67 19.27
CA ASN A 220 22.92 7.04 19.53
C ASN A 220 23.34 7.50 20.93
N GLU A 221 23.26 6.62 21.93
CA GLU A 221 23.70 6.92 23.30
C GLU A 221 25.23 7.13 23.38
N VAL A 222 26.00 6.28 22.70
CA VAL A 222 27.47 6.39 22.62
C VAL A 222 27.88 7.67 21.91
N ALA A 223 27.22 8.02 20.80
CA ALA A 223 27.46 9.26 20.07
C ALA A 223 27.17 10.50 20.95
N GLY A 224 26.05 10.48 21.68
CA GLY A 224 25.70 11.53 22.65
C GLY A 224 26.72 11.67 23.78
N ARG A 225 27.20 10.56 24.36
CA ARG A 225 28.25 10.57 25.40
C ARG A 225 29.61 11.01 24.86
N GLY A 226 29.93 10.62 23.63
CA GLY A 226 31.18 10.93 22.96
C GLY A 226 31.24 12.33 22.33
N GLY A 227 30.12 13.08 22.33
CA GLY A 227 30.07 14.44 21.79
C GLY A 227 30.16 14.52 20.26
N PHE A 228 29.75 13.47 19.55
CA PHE A 228 29.76 13.42 18.07
C PHE A 228 28.41 12.95 17.52
N SER A 229 28.12 13.24 16.24
CA SER A 229 26.93 12.74 15.55
C SER A 229 27.20 11.42 14.81
N LEU A 230 26.17 10.58 14.68
CA LEU A 230 26.23 9.42 13.80
C LEU A 230 26.34 9.88 12.34
N TYR A 231 26.95 9.01 11.52
CA TYR A 231 26.98 9.22 10.08
C TYR A 231 25.58 8.96 9.48
N ASP A 232 24.90 10.05 9.10
CA ASP A 232 23.50 10.08 8.65
C ASP A 232 23.34 10.05 7.12
N LYS A 233 24.45 10.16 6.37
CA LYS A 233 24.52 10.05 4.91
C LYS A 233 24.39 8.59 4.44
N PRO A 234 24.21 8.32 3.13
CA PRO A 234 24.14 6.95 2.61
C PRO A 234 25.36 6.11 3.01
N ARG A 235 25.10 4.94 3.63
CA ARG A 235 26.11 4.01 4.14
C ARG A 235 26.30 2.80 3.22
N GLY A 236 26.59 3.07 1.95
CA GLY A 236 26.86 2.04 0.93
C GLY A 236 25.66 1.57 0.12
N ALA A 237 24.44 1.90 0.54
CA ALA A 237 23.19 1.71 -0.23
C ALA A 237 22.29 2.94 -0.07
N PRO A 238 21.50 3.32 -1.10
CA PRO A 238 20.54 4.43 -1.01
C PRO A 238 19.53 4.31 0.13
N GLU A 239 19.18 3.09 0.51
CA GLU A 239 18.22 2.75 1.55
C GLU A 239 18.82 2.83 2.97
N ASN A 240 20.14 2.70 3.11
CA ASN A 240 20.85 2.75 4.39
C ASN A 240 21.26 4.20 4.69
N VAL A 241 20.29 5.03 5.07
CA VAL A 241 20.46 6.48 5.34
C VAL A 241 19.77 6.89 6.64
N GLY A 242 20.20 8.00 7.25
CA GLY A 242 19.60 8.56 8.46
C GLY A 242 20.16 7.98 9.77
N SER A 243 19.66 8.51 10.89
CA SER A 243 20.12 8.20 12.25
C SER A 243 19.30 7.11 12.97
N GLU A 244 18.17 6.71 12.40
CA GLU A 244 17.35 5.60 12.92
C GLU A 244 17.90 4.25 12.43
N LEU A 245 18.83 3.68 13.21
CA LEU A 245 19.44 2.37 12.94
C LEU A 245 18.48 1.23 13.33
N LYS A 246 17.44 1.02 12.51
CA LYS A 246 16.39 0.02 12.74
C LYS A 246 15.95 -0.62 11.42
N ALA A 247 15.81 -1.94 11.42
CA ALA A 247 15.31 -2.71 10.29
C ALA A 247 14.45 -3.90 10.75
N ILE A 248 13.66 -4.47 9.83
CA ILE A 248 12.87 -5.68 10.06
C ILE A 248 13.34 -6.74 9.08
N HIS A 249 13.77 -7.89 9.60
CA HIS A 249 14.24 -9.02 8.80
C HIS A 249 13.49 -10.31 9.21
N PRO A 250 13.35 -11.31 8.33
CA PRO A 250 12.71 -12.57 8.70
C PRO A 250 13.55 -13.33 9.74
N VAL A 251 12.87 -14.15 10.56
CA VAL A 251 13.54 -14.98 11.58
C VAL A 251 14.39 -16.07 10.91
N VAL A 252 13.88 -16.66 9.84
CA VAL A 252 14.58 -17.64 8.99
C VAL A 252 14.89 -17.00 7.64
N ARG A 253 16.16 -17.04 7.25
CA ARG A 253 16.65 -16.55 5.93
C ARG A 253 17.10 -17.72 5.08
N THR A 254 16.93 -17.61 3.77
CA THR A 254 17.59 -18.51 2.80
C THR A 254 18.83 -17.81 2.27
N ASN A 255 19.99 -18.46 2.32
CA ASN A 255 21.19 -17.94 1.71
C ASN A 255 21.10 -18.08 0.18
N PRO A 256 21.20 -16.99 -0.61
CA PRO A 256 21.01 -17.05 -2.05
C PRO A 256 22.16 -17.73 -2.81
N VAL A 257 23.29 -18.00 -2.16
CA VAL A 257 24.44 -18.71 -2.76
C VAL A 257 24.29 -20.21 -2.62
N THR A 258 23.94 -20.69 -1.42
CA THR A 258 23.84 -22.14 -1.12
C THR A 258 22.41 -22.68 -1.20
N GLY A 259 21.39 -21.82 -1.14
CA GLY A 259 19.99 -22.22 -1.00
C GLY A 259 19.61 -22.73 0.39
N TRP A 260 20.53 -22.70 1.36
CA TRP A 260 20.32 -23.24 2.71
C TRP A 260 19.63 -22.23 3.63
N LYS A 261 18.87 -22.74 4.61
CA LYS A 261 18.12 -21.92 5.56
C LYS A 261 18.89 -21.71 6.86
N SER A 262 18.84 -20.50 7.39
CA SER A 262 19.55 -20.09 8.60
C SER A 262 18.64 -19.29 9.51
N ILE A 263 18.78 -19.48 10.83
CA ILE A 263 18.23 -18.55 11.82
C ILE A 263 19.04 -17.26 11.75
N PHE A 264 18.36 -16.10 11.79
CA PHE A 264 19.00 -14.78 11.70
C PHE A 264 18.98 -13.92 12.99
N PRO A 265 17.92 -13.92 13.83
CA PRO A 265 17.86 -13.06 15.00
C PRO A 265 18.62 -13.64 16.20
N VAL A 266 19.94 -13.58 16.15
CA VAL A 266 20.81 -13.99 17.25
C VAL A 266 21.64 -12.80 17.73
N GLY A 267 21.61 -12.57 19.04
CA GLY A 267 22.55 -11.68 19.72
C GLY A 267 22.14 -10.22 19.81
N GLY A 268 23.13 -9.32 19.87
CA GLY A 268 22.92 -7.96 20.42
C GLY A 268 22.13 -6.98 19.54
N HIS A 269 21.91 -7.28 18.25
CA HIS A 269 21.22 -6.38 17.32
C HIS A 269 19.71 -6.60 17.22
N VAL A 270 19.17 -7.70 17.76
CA VAL A 270 17.73 -7.98 17.74
C VAL A 270 17.03 -7.43 18.98
N ARG A 271 15.83 -6.87 18.80
CA ARG A 271 15.00 -6.33 19.89
C ARG A 271 13.87 -7.26 20.28
N HIS A 272 13.07 -7.69 19.31
CA HIS A 272 11.96 -8.61 19.53
C HIS A 272 11.54 -9.26 18.22
N ILE A 273 10.84 -10.38 18.33
CA ILE A 273 10.15 -11.08 17.24
C ILE A 273 8.75 -10.46 17.10
N ASN A 274 8.44 -10.02 15.89
CA ASN A 274 7.17 -9.37 15.56
C ASN A 274 6.03 -10.40 15.58
N GLY A 275 4.89 -10.00 16.15
CA GLY A 275 3.69 -10.85 16.20
C GLY A 275 3.64 -11.81 17.40
N LEU A 276 4.68 -11.83 18.25
CA LEU A 276 4.70 -12.58 19.51
C LEU A 276 4.57 -11.64 20.71
N THR A 277 4.09 -12.17 21.84
CA THR A 277 4.14 -11.43 23.11
C THR A 277 5.57 -11.21 23.55
N GLU A 278 5.82 -10.22 24.41
CA GLU A 278 7.16 -9.91 24.90
C GLU A 278 7.84 -11.13 25.54
N GLN A 279 7.09 -11.91 26.32
CA GLN A 279 7.60 -13.12 26.97
C GLN A 279 7.95 -14.22 25.95
N GLU A 280 7.09 -14.46 24.96
CA GLU A 280 7.34 -15.45 23.90
C GLU A 280 8.54 -15.05 23.04
N SER A 281 8.57 -13.80 22.58
CA SER A 281 9.70 -13.24 21.83
C SER A 281 10.99 -13.41 22.61
N LYS A 282 11.01 -13.01 23.89
CA LYS A 282 12.19 -13.12 24.74
C LYS A 282 12.64 -14.58 24.88
N ASN A 283 11.72 -15.49 25.20
CA ASN A 283 12.04 -16.91 25.37
C ASN A 283 12.66 -17.53 24.11
N ILE A 284 12.15 -17.18 22.92
CA ILE A 284 12.68 -17.70 21.65
C ILE A 284 14.06 -17.11 21.34
N LEU A 285 14.25 -15.80 21.54
CA LEU A 285 15.54 -15.15 21.34
C LEU A 285 16.60 -15.70 22.32
N ASP A 286 16.24 -15.88 23.58
CA ASP A 286 17.08 -16.49 24.60
C ASP A 286 17.41 -17.94 24.20
N TRP A 287 16.45 -18.71 23.69
CA TRP A 287 16.67 -20.06 23.21
C TRP A 287 17.63 -20.14 22.03
N PHE A 288 17.53 -19.24 21.04
CA PHE A 288 18.50 -19.19 19.93
C PHE A 288 19.92 -18.91 20.42
N LEU A 289 20.06 -18.01 21.40
CA LEU A 289 21.35 -17.70 22.00
C LEU A 289 21.88 -18.87 22.84
N GLU A 290 21.02 -19.56 23.58
CA GLU A 290 21.36 -20.80 24.28
C GLU A 290 21.81 -21.91 23.32
N LEU A 291 21.20 -22.03 22.14
CA LEU A 291 21.63 -22.99 21.12
C LEU A 291 23.06 -22.69 20.69
N VAL A 292 23.44 -21.42 20.52
CA VAL A 292 24.85 -21.07 20.27
C VAL A 292 25.70 -21.52 21.46
N TYR A 293 25.38 -21.11 22.68
CA TYR A 293 26.23 -21.39 23.85
C TYR A 293 26.38 -22.89 24.19
N LYS A 294 25.32 -23.69 24.01
CA LYS A 294 25.32 -25.10 24.40
C LYS A 294 25.88 -26.03 23.32
N ASN A 295 25.95 -25.58 22.06
CA ASN A 295 26.46 -26.38 20.94
C ASN A 295 27.83 -25.84 20.51
N HIS A 296 28.90 -26.40 21.06
CA HIS A 296 30.26 -25.99 20.70
C HIS A 296 30.68 -26.51 19.32
N ASP A 297 30.00 -27.54 18.81
CA ASP A 297 30.25 -28.21 17.53
C ASP A 297 29.80 -27.41 16.30
N LEU A 298 28.90 -26.44 16.47
CA LEU A 298 28.54 -25.47 15.42
C LEU A 298 29.42 -24.20 15.40
N GLN A 299 30.45 -24.16 16.26
CA GLN A 299 31.32 -23.00 16.43
C GLN A 299 32.76 -23.28 15.96
N VAL A 300 33.44 -22.25 15.47
CA VAL A 300 34.89 -22.25 15.24
C VAL A 300 35.54 -21.07 15.95
N ARG A 301 36.64 -21.32 16.67
CA ARG A 301 37.50 -20.29 17.25
C ARG A 301 38.76 -20.17 16.39
N PHE A 302 39.02 -18.98 15.87
CA PHE A 302 40.25 -18.70 15.14
C PHE A 302 41.23 -17.96 16.02
N LYS A 303 42.40 -18.57 16.22
CA LYS A 303 43.54 -17.92 16.84
C LYS A 303 44.35 -17.17 15.79
N TRP A 304 44.43 -15.86 15.95
CA TRP A 304 45.27 -15.00 15.12
C TRP A 304 46.75 -15.28 15.46
N LYS A 305 47.57 -15.63 14.46
CA LYS A 305 48.96 -16.06 14.67
C LYS A 305 49.97 -15.07 14.08
N ASN A 306 49.66 -14.48 12.93
CA ASN A 306 50.55 -13.57 12.24
C ASN A 306 49.89 -12.22 12.02
N GLU A 307 50.72 -11.19 11.88
CA GLU A 307 50.28 -9.91 11.32
C GLU A 307 49.69 -10.15 9.92
N ASN A 308 48.60 -9.45 9.62
CA ASN A 308 47.86 -9.56 8.37
C ASN A 308 47.22 -10.93 8.12
N ASP A 309 46.96 -11.71 9.16
CA ASP A 309 45.98 -12.80 9.08
C ASP A 309 44.59 -12.21 8.76
N VAL A 310 43.81 -12.89 7.91
CA VAL A 310 42.50 -12.43 7.43
C VAL A 310 41.44 -13.51 7.63
N ALA A 311 40.27 -13.11 8.13
CA ALA A 311 39.06 -13.93 8.11
C ALA A 311 38.01 -13.29 7.19
N ILE A 312 37.31 -14.11 6.40
CA ILE A 312 36.19 -13.68 5.55
C ILE A 312 34.99 -14.56 5.82
N TRP A 313 33.85 -13.99 6.18
CA TRP A 313 32.63 -14.73 6.52
C TRP A 313 31.38 -14.16 5.87
N ASP A 314 30.32 -14.96 5.84
CA ASP A 314 29.01 -14.60 5.32
C ASP A 314 28.02 -14.23 6.44
N ASN A 315 27.69 -12.95 6.58
CA ASN A 315 26.77 -12.45 7.60
C ASN A 315 25.31 -12.87 7.37
N ARG A 316 24.96 -13.40 6.19
CA ARG A 316 23.60 -13.88 5.90
C ARG A 316 23.25 -15.11 6.75
N SER A 317 24.25 -15.88 7.16
CA SER A 317 24.07 -17.15 7.88
C SER A 317 25.02 -17.37 9.05
N VAL A 318 25.97 -16.47 9.33
CA VAL A 318 26.98 -16.65 10.39
C VAL A 318 26.93 -15.55 11.44
N PHE A 319 27.12 -15.96 12.69
CA PHE A 319 27.28 -15.06 13.83
C PHE A 319 28.73 -15.10 14.31
N HIS A 320 29.21 -14.00 14.86
CA HIS A 320 30.57 -13.94 15.39
C HIS A 320 30.65 -13.17 16.69
N SER A 321 31.73 -13.42 17.45
CA SER A 321 32.04 -12.68 18.65
C SER A 321 33.54 -12.58 18.88
N ALA A 322 34.00 -11.41 19.32
CA ALA A 322 35.39 -11.18 19.69
C ALA A 322 35.61 -11.60 21.16
N THR A 323 36.76 -12.23 21.43
CA THR A 323 37.18 -12.58 22.79
C THR A 323 38.01 -11.44 23.36
N PHE A 324 37.59 -10.89 24.49
CA PHE A 324 38.28 -9.80 25.19
C PHE A 324 39.23 -10.33 26.29
N ASP A 325 40.03 -11.35 25.97
CA ASP A 325 40.93 -12.06 26.91
C ASP A 325 42.40 -11.59 26.83
N TYR A 326 42.63 -10.32 26.47
CA TYR A 326 43.96 -9.76 26.20
C TYR A 326 44.28 -8.46 26.99
N GLU A 327 43.60 -8.22 28.10
CA GLU A 327 43.89 -7.08 28.98
C GLU A 327 45.33 -7.18 29.52
N GLY A 328 46.15 -6.15 29.26
CA GLY A 328 47.56 -6.13 29.65
C GLY A 328 48.52 -6.89 28.71
N GLU A 329 48.01 -7.52 27.64
CA GLU A 329 48.81 -8.30 26.68
C GLU A 329 49.19 -7.51 25.41
N GLY A 330 48.78 -6.24 25.31
CA GLY A 330 49.07 -5.33 24.21
C GLY A 330 47.83 -4.92 23.41
N ASP A 331 48.03 -4.05 22.42
CA ASP A 331 46.94 -3.51 21.61
C ASP A 331 46.53 -4.47 20.49
N ARG A 332 45.24 -4.42 20.14
CA ARG A 332 44.65 -5.14 19.01
C ARG A 332 44.13 -4.13 18.00
N PHE A 333 44.61 -4.19 16.76
CA PHE A 333 44.18 -3.33 15.68
C PHE A 333 43.89 -4.15 14.41
N GLY A 334 42.77 -3.85 13.76
CA GLY A 334 42.41 -4.45 12.49
C GLY A 334 41.55 -3.58 11.59
N ASN A 335 41.57 -3.90 10.31
CA ASN A 335 40.80 -3.25 9.26
C ASN A 335 39.68 -4.19 8.79
N ARG A 336 38.45 -3.70 8.83
CA ARG A 336 37.25 -4.44 8.42
C ARG A 336 36.63 -3.80 7.19
N ALA A 337 36.30 -4.61 6.19
CA ALA A 337 35.50 -4.21 5.03
C ALA A 337 34.22 -5.04 4.98
N VAL A 338 33.08 -4.37 4.85
CA VAL A 338 31.74 -4.98 4.90
C VAL A 338 31.03 -4.70 3.58
N GLY A 339 30.61 -5.75 2.88
CA GLY A 339 29.73 -5.63 1.72
C GLY A 339 28.27 -5.62 2.13
N LEU A 340 27.42 -5.02 1.29
CA LEU A 340 25.96 -5.05 1.44
C LEU A 340 25.34 -6.08 0.49
N GLY A 341 24.33 -6.81 0.97
CA GLY A 341 23.62 -7.85 0.22
C GLY A 341 22.11 -7.64 0.15
N THR A 342 21.48 -8.17 -0.89
CA THR A 342 20.05 -7.94 -1.14
C THR A 342 19.07 -8.64 -0.23
N TRP A 343 17.98 -7.91 0.02
CA TRP A 343 16.61 -8.37 -0.17
C TRP A 343 16.02 -7.54 -1.30
N HIS A 344 15.68 -8.15 -2.44
CA HIS A 344 15.27 -7.40 -3.62
C HIS A 344 13.75 -7.43 -3.86
N PRO A 345 13.07 -6.27 -3.87
CA PRO A 345 13.42 -5.09 -3.09
C PRO A 345 12.47 -4.85 -1.91
N LEU A 346 11.17 -5.13 -2.05
CA LEU A 346 10.17 -4.86 -1.00
C LEU A 346 9.04 -5.91 -1.05
N GLY A 347 8.96 -6.78 -0.04
CA GLY A 347 7.77 -7.61 0.16
C GLY A 347 6.61 -6.78 0.73
N ARG A 348 5.39 -6.94 0.21
CA ARG A 348 4.20 -6.30 0.81
C ARG A 348 3.72 -7.12 2.00
N VAL A 349 3.76 -6.54 3.20
CA VAL A 349 3.11 -7.11 4.39
C VAL A 349 1.60 -6.92 4.27
N THR A 350 0.89 -7.91 3.72
CA THR A 350 -0.56 -7.81 3.45
C THR A 350 -1.38 -7.60 4.71
N GLY A 351 -1.04 -8.28 5.82
CA GLY A 351 -1.77 -8.18 7.09
C GLY A 351 -1.78 -6.79 7.74
N GLY A 352 -0.79 -5.95 7.45
CA GLY A 352 -0.69 -4.57 7.93
C GLY A 352 -1.04 -3.49 6.91
N THR A 353 -1.28 -3.87 5.64
CA THR A 353 -1.46 -2.93 4.51
C THR A 353 -2.82 -3.08 3.80
N LEU A 354 -3.79 -3.71 4.46
CA LEU A 354 -5.11 -4.01 3.90
C LEU A 354 -6.19 -3.99 4.99
N TYR A 355 -7.41 -3.65 4.58
CA TYR A 355 -8.63 -3.79 5.39
C TYR A 355 -9.13 -5.25 5.36
N PRO A 356 -9.14 -5.99 6.48
CA PRO A 356 -9.41 -7.43 6.48
C PRO A 356 -10.90 -7.80 6.41
N GLY A 357 -11.82 -6.83 6.55
CA GLY A 357 -13.24 -7.07 6.78
C GLY A 357 -13.93 -7.86 5.67
N LEU A 358 -13.59 -7.59 4.41
CA LEU A 358 -14.15 -8.31 3.27
C LEU A 358 -13.75 -9.80 3.29
N MET A 359 -12.46 -10.08 3.48
CA MET A 359 -11.89 -11.43 3.50
C MET A 359 -12.36 -12.24 4.70
N VAL A 360 -12.45 -11.63 5.89
CA VAL A 360 -12.96 -12.29 7.08
C VAL A 360 -14.42 -12.66 6.89
N THR A 361 -15.23 -11.78 6.29
CA THR A 361 -16.65 -12.04 6.05
C THR A 361 -16.87 -13.21 5.10
N SER A 362 -16.18 -13.22 3.96
CA SER A 362 -16.27 -14.33 3.01
C SER A 362 -15.73 -15.64 3.59
N GLY A 363 -14.64 -15.59 4.37
CA GLY A 363 -14.08 -16.73 5.09
C GLY A 363 -15.04 -17.31 6.13
N VAL A 364 -15.70 -16.46 6.93
CA VAL A 364 -16.73 -16.89 7.90
C VAL A 364 -17.90 -17.56 7.18
N ILE A 365 -18.41 -16.97 6.09
CA ILE A 365 -19.49 -17.56 5.30
C ILE A 365 -19.05 -18.92 4.73
N TYR A 366 -17.83 -19.03 4.21
CA TYR A 366 -17.27 -20.29 3.71
C TYR A 366 -17.24 -21.38 4.78
N HIS A 367 -16.72 -21.07 5.96
CA HIS A 367 -16.66 -22.04 7.06
C HIS A 367 -18.04 -22.42 7.60
N VAL A 368 -18.98 -21.46 7.68
CA VAL A 368 -20.36 -21.73 8.10
C VAL A 368 -21.08 -22.63 7.09
N LEU A 369 -20.96 -22.36 5.78
CA LEU A 369 -21.58 -23.21 4.76
C LEU A 369 -21.01 -24.63 4.78
N ARG A 370 -19.70 -24.76 5.01
CA ARG A 370 -19.05 -26.07 5.16
C ARG A 370 -19.48 -26.80 6.43
N LEU A 371 -19.69 -26.07 7.54
CA LEU A 371 -20.26 -26.62 8.77
C LEU A 371 -21.69 -27.15 8.56
N LEU A 372 -22.46 -26.51 7.67
CA LEU A 372 -23.81 -26.92 7.27
C LEU A 372 -23.82 -28.01 6.17
N SER A 373 -22.67 -28.60 5.84
CA SER A 373 -22.51 -29.61 4.78
C SER A 373 -22.91 -29.13 3.37
N LEU A 374 -22.76 -27.83 3.11
CA LEU A 374 -22.94 -27.21 1.79
C LEU A 374 -21.57 -26.81 1.23
N PRO A 375 -20.85 -27.72 0.53
CA PRO A 375 -19.52 -27.44 0.00
C PRO A 375 -19.60 -26.51 -1.21
N VAL A 376 -19.59 -25.20 -0.96
CA VAL A 376 -19.52 -24.17 -1.98
C VAL A 376 -18.07 -23.69 -2.13
N ASP A 377 -17.57 -23.61 -3.36
CA ASP A 377 -16.26 -23.04 -3.67
C ASP A 377 -16.17 -21.58 -3.18
N ILE A 378 -15.04 -21.21 -2.58
CA ILE A 378 -14.76 -19.84 -2.12
C ILE A 378 -14.92 -18.81 -3.25
N ARG A 379 -14.60 -19.18 -4.50
CA ARG A 379 -14.81 -18.30 -5.66
C ARG A 379 -16.28 -17.93 -5.83
N ASN A 380 -17.19 -18.89 -5.70
CA ASN A 380 -18.63 -18.66 -5.86
C ASN A 380 -19.16 -17.76 -4.73
N ILE A 381 -18.64 -17.93 -3.51
CA ILE A 381 -18.96 -17.05 -2.38
C ILE A 381 -18.49 -15.62 -2.67
N CYS A 382 -17.25 -15.44 -3.13
CA CYS A 382 -16.72 -14.12 -3.48
C CYS A 382 -17.54 -13.44 -4.60
N VAL A 383 -17.96 -14.20 -5.62
CA VAL A 383 -18.79 -13.69 -6.73
C VAL A 383 -20.18 -13.24 -6.28
N LEU A 384 -20.83 -14.02 -5.40
CA LEU A 384 -22.22 -13.78 -4.98
C LEU A 384 -22.36 -12.95 -3.69
N LEU A 385 -21.24 -12.56 -3.09
CA LEU A 385 -21.23 -11.76 -1.86
C LEU A 385 -21.91 -10.40 -2.06
N ALA A 386 -21.57 -9.68 -3.13
CA ALA A 386 -22.10 -8.34 -3.37
C ALA A 386 -23.64 -8.31 -3.55
N PRO A 387 -24.25 -9.20 -4.36
CA PRO A 387 -25.71 -9.33 -4.40
C PRO A 387 -26.36 -9.64 -3.06
N ALA A 388 -25.76 -10.51 -2.24
CA ALA A 388 -26.29 -10.84 -0.92
C ALA A 388 -26.30 -9.62 0.01
N PHE A 389 -25.21 -8.85 0.04
CA PHE A 389 -25.11 -7.62 0.82
C PHE A 389 -25.96 -6.47 0.25
N SER A 390 -26.26 -6.45 -1.05
CA SER A 390 -27.23 -5.53 -1.64
C SER A 390 -28.63 -5.74 -1.07
N GLY A 391 -29.07 -6.99 -0.93
CA GLY A 391 -30.33 -7.33 -0.25
C GLY A 391 -30.36 -6.88 1.21
N LEU A 392 -29.26 -7.06 1.95
CA LEU A 392 -29.12 -6.56 3.32
C LEU A 392 -29.10 -5.03 3.39
N THR A 393 -28.57 -4.36 2.38
CA THR A 393 -28.57 -2.89 2.27
C THR A 393 -29.98 -2.37 2.09
N ALA A 394 -30.82 -3.01 1.26
CA ALA A 394 -32.23 -2.64 1.13
C ALA A 394 -32.99 -2.78 2.47
N LEU A 395 -32.70 -3.83 3.25
CA LEU A 395 -33.25 -3.99 4.60
C LEU A 395 -32.77 -2.87 5.55
N ALA A 396 -31.47 -2.54 5.52
CA ALA A 396 -30.93 -1.45 6.33
C ALA A 396 -31.56 -0.09 5.96
N MET A 397 -31.84 0.14 4.68
CA MET A 397 -32.51 1.34 4.17
C MET A 397 -33.96 1.48 4.63
N TYR A 398 -34.69 0.36 4.66
CA TYR A 398 -36.04 0.30 5.26
C TYR A 398 -35.97 0.76 6.72
N LEU A 399 -35.09 0.15 7.51
CA LEU A 399 -34.95 0.44 8.94
C LEU A 399 -34.55 1.90 9.20
N LEU A 400 -33.59 2.44 8.46
CA LEU A 400 -33.15 3.83 8.59
C LEU A 400 -34.30 4.81 8.30
N THR A 401 -35.04 4.59 7.22
CA THR A 401 -36.09 5.52 6.78
C THR A 401 -37.33 5.43 7.66
N SER A 402 -37.65 4.25 8.18
CA SER A 402 -38.74 4.04 9.15
C SER A 402 -38.49 4.72 10.50
N GLU A 403 -37.23 4.98 10.88
CA GLU A 403 -36.93 5.79 12.06
C GLU A 403 -37.14 7.30 11.82
N MET A 404 -37.10 7.74 10.55
CA MET A 404 -37.21 9.15 10.17
C MET A 404 -38.66 9.59 9.90
N SER A 405 -39.48 8.70 9.33
CA SER A 405 -40.89 8.97 9.05
C SER A 405 -41.82 8.28 10.04
N ALA A 406 -42.98 8.87 10.31
CA ALA A 406 -44.04 8.19 11.05
C ALA A 406 -44.76 7.11 10.22
N SER A 407 -44.67 7.21 8.88
CA SER A 407 -45.30 6.26 7.95
C SER A 407 -44.31 5.15 7.55
N PRO A 408 -44.63 3.87 7.80
CA PRO A 408 -43.83 2.74 7.34
C PRO A 408 -43.68 2.66 5.82
N SER A 409 -44.59 3.29 5.06
CA SER A 409 -44.62 3.31 3.59
C SER A 409 -43.36 3.96 3.00
N ALA A 410 -42.83 5.01 3.63
CA ALA A 410 -41.60 5.66 3.20
C ALA A 410 -40.39 4.71 3.27
N GLY A 411 -40.36 3.82 4.27
CA GLY A 411 -39.30 2.81 4.39
C GLY A 411 -39.32 1.79 3.26
N LEU A 412 -40.52 1.33 2.87
CA LEU A 412 -40.67 0.37 1.77
C LEU A 412 -40.23 0.98 0.44
N LEU A 413 -40.59 2.25 0.18
CA LEU A 413 -40.14 2.97 -1.01
C LEU A 413 -38.62 3.15 -1.03
N ALA A 414 -38.00 3.51 0.10
CA ALA A 414 -36.54 3.66 0.18
C ALA A 414 -35.81 2.33 -0.09
N ALA A 415 -36.31 1.23 0.45
CA ALA A 415 -35.77 -0.11 0.19
C ALA A 415 -35.92 -0.51 -1.29
N ALA A 416 -37.09 -0.26 -1.88
CA ALA A 416 -37.33 -0.53 -3.30
C ALA A 416 -36.41 0.30 -4.21
N PHE A 417 -36.20 1.59 -3.91
CA PHE A 417 -35.28 2.43 -4.68
C PHE A 417 -33.84 1.96 -4.56
N MET A 418 -33.36 1.69 -3.35
CA MET A 418 -31.98 1.24 -3.16
C MET A 418 -31.71 -0.11 -3.84
N GLY A 419 -32.69 -1.02 -3.84
CA GLY A 419 -32.54 -2.35 -4.44
C GLY A 419 -32.29 -2.36 -5.95
N ILE A 420 -32.70 -1.30 -6.68
CA ILE A 420 -32.55 -1.21 -8.14
C ILE A 420 -31.73 0.01 -8.60
N ALA A 421 -31.24 0.85 -7.69
CA ALA A 421 -30.55 2.09 -8.05
C ALA A 421 -29.23 1.82 -8.82
N PRO A 422 -29.08 2.32 -10.06
CA PRO A 422 -27.88 2.08 -10.88
C PRO A 422 -26.60 2.59 -10.23
N GLY A 423 -26.65 3.73 -9.52
CA GLY A 423 -25.49 4.28 -8.81
C GLY A 423 -24.89 3.30 -7.80
N TYR A 424 -25.71 2.51 -7.11
CA TYR A 424 -25.24 1.45 -6.21
C TYR A 424 -24.85 0.17 -6.95
N ILE A 425 -25.69 -0.27 -7.88
CA ILE A 425 -25.48 -1.50 -8.67
C ILE A 425 -24.14 -1.47 -9.40
N SER A 426 -23.71 -0.31 -9.91
CA SER A 426 -22.44 -0.13 -10.62
C SER A 426 -21.22 -0.73 -9.91
N ARG A 427 -21.23 -0.82 -8.56
CA ARG A 427 -20.15 -1.39 -7.74
C ARG A 427 -20.58 -2.59 -6.89
N SER A 428 -21.80 -3.08 -7.08
CA SER A 428 -22.35 -4.24 -6.37
C SER A 428 -22.88 -5.34 -7.32
N VAL A 429 -22.44 -5.35 -8.58
CA VAL A 429 -22.76 -6.40 -9.56
C VAL A 429 -22.18 -7.74 -9.10
N ALA A 430 -22.86 -8.85 -9.42
CA ALA A 430 -22.30 -10.19 -9.21
C ALA A 430 -20.94 -10.34 -9.91
N GLY A 431 -19.93 -10.82 -9.18
CA GLY A 431 -18.55 -10.90 -9.64
C GLY A 431 -17.67 -9.72 -9.25
N SER A 432 -18.25 -8.60 -8.80
CA SER A 432 -17.53 -7.45 -8.26
C SER A 432 -17.21 -7.67 -6.78
N TYR A 433 -16.10 -8.36 -6.50
CA TYR A 433 -15.60 -8.58 -5.13
C TYR A 433 -14.69 -7.42 -4.69
N ASP A 434 -15.30 -6.28 -4.39
CA ASP A 434 -14.61 -5.08 -3.88
C ASP A 434 -15.17 -4.70 -2.49
N ASN A 435 -14.41 -3.89 -1.75
CA ASN A 435 -14.73 -3.52 -0.37
C ASN A 435 -16.07 -2.77 -0.26
N GLU A 436 -16.42 -2.00 -1.29
CA GLU A 436 -17.68 -1.26 -1.43
C GLU A 436 -18.92 -2.15 -1.31
N ALA A 437 -18.82 -3.43 -1.69
CA ALA A 437 -19.92 -4.39 -1.64
C ALA A 437 -20.51 -4.54 -0.23
N ILE A 438 -19.64 -4.59 0.79
CA ILE A 438 -20.05 -4.65 2.19
C ILE A 438 -20.16 -3.24 2.79
N ALA A 439 -19.30 -2.30 2.36
CA ALA A 439 -19.18 -0.99 2.99
C ALA A 439 -20.49 -0.19 3.04
N ILE A 440 -21.29 -0.22 1.97
CA ILE A 440 -22.55 0.56 1.93
C ILE A 440 -23.60 -0.01 2.88
N PHE A 441 -23.70 -1.34 3.00
CA PHE A 441 -24.52 -1.97 4.03
C PHE A 441 -24.13 -1.47 5.42
N LEU A 442 -22.82 -1.54 5.74
CA LEU A 442 -22.32 -1.12 7.06
C LEU A 442 -22.50 0.36 7.32
N LEU A 443 -22.34 1.20 6.30
CA LEU A 443 -22.56 2.64 6.39
C LEU A 443 -24.01 2.95 6.75
N VAL A 444 -24.97 2.41 5.99
CA VAL A 444 -26.40 2.64 6.22
C VAL A 444 -26.83 2.06 7.57
N PHE A 445 -26.36 0.86 7.90
CA PHE A 445 -26.71 0.21 9.17
C PHE A 445 -26.12 0.93 10.39
N THR A 446 -24.89 1.45 10.28
CA THR A 446 -24.27 2.29 11.33
C THR A 446 -25.08 3.57 11.54
N PHE A 447 -25.53 4.22 10.45
CA PHE A 447 -26.39 5.40 10.55
C PHE A 447 -27.75 5.10 11.16
N PHE A 448 -28.35 3.96 10.84
CA PHE A 448 -29.59 3.51 11.48
C PHE A 448 -29.40 3.37 13.00
N LEU A 449 -28.35 2.66 13.43
CA LEU A 449 -28.05 2.48 14.85
C LEU A 449 -27.74 3.81 15.55
N TRP A 450 -27.05 4.72 14.88
CA TRP A 450 -26.77 6.07 15.39
C TRP A 450 -28.06 6.87 15.63
N ILE A 451 -28.94 6.95 14.63
CA ILE A 451 -30.23 7.67 14.78
C ILE A 451 -31.07 7.06 15.90
N LYS A 452 -31.12 5.72 15.96
CA LYS A 452 -31.82 5.01 17.03
C LYS A 452 -31.22 5.28 18.41
N ALA A 453 -29.90 5.40 18.51
CA ALA A 453 -29.22 5.78 19.73
C ALA A 453 -29.58 7.21 20.15
N VAL A 454 -29.57 8.19 19.23
CA VAL A 454 -29.93 9.58 19.54
C VAL A 454 -31.39 9.70 20.00
N ARG A 455 -32.30 8.98 19.35
CA ARG A 455 -33.74 8.98 19.67
C ARG A 455 -34.01 8.43 21.07
N ASN A 456 -33.46 7.24 21.36
CA ASN A 456 -33.71 6.51 22.61
C ASN A 456 -32.83 6.98 23.78
N GLY A 457 -31.63 7.52 23.51
CA GLY A 457 -30.64 7.91 24.52
C GLY A 457 -30.06 6.75 25.32
N SER A 458 -29.95 5.56 24.72
CA SER A 458 -29.49 4.34 25.41
C SER A 458 -28.08 3.96 25.00
N ILE A 459 -27.27 3.59 26.01
CA ILE A 459 -25.89 3.13 25.88
C ILE A 459 -25.80 1.89 24.97
N LEU A 460 -26.77 0.97 25.05
CA LEU A 460 -26.79 -0.25 24.24
C LEU A 460 -26.77 0.07 22.74
N TRP A 461 -27.64 0.99 22.30
CA TRP A 461 -27.71 1.37 20.89
C TRP A 461 -26.45 2.14 20.47
N GLY A 462 -25.88 2.97 21.35
CA GLY A 462 -24.58 3.62 21.12
C GLY A 462 -23.42 2.64 20.98
N ALA A 463 -23.37 1.59 21.81
CA ALA A 463 -22.36 0.55 21.75
C ALA A 463 -22.49 -0.35 20.50
N LEU A 464 -23.72 -0.69 20.11
CA LEU A 464 -23.98 -1.40 18.85
C LEU A 464 -23.56 -0.54 17.64
N ALA A 465 -23.85 0.77 17.66
CA ALA A 465 -23.38 1.68 16.62
C ALA A 465 -21.85 1.72 16.54
N ALA A 466 -21.15 1.71 17.68
CA ALA A 466 -19.69 1.64 17.75
C ALA A 466 -19.13 0.30 17.22
N LEU A 467 -19.80 -0.82 17.51
CA LEU A 467 -19.40 -2.14 17.01
C LEU A 467 -19.48 -2.21 15.48
N PHE A 468 -20.59 -1.76 14.90
CA PHE A 468 -20.75 -1.72 13.44
C PHE A 468 -19.86 -0.67 12.79
N TYR A 469 -19.55 0.44 13.48
CA TYR A 469 -18.50 1.36 13.05
C TYR A 469 -17.12 0.69 13.03
N GLY A 470 -16.76 -0.09 14.06
CA GLY A 470 -15.51 -0.87 14.05
C GLY A 470 -15.46 -1.90 12.91
N TYR A 471 -16.58 -2.57 12.63
CA TYR A 471 -16.69 -3.47 11.49
C TYR A 471 -16.54 -2.71 10.15
N MET A 472 -17.13 -1.52 10.03
CA MET A 472 -16.95 -0.64 8.87
C MET A 472 -15.49 -0.21 8.69
N VAL A 473 -14.79 0.16 9.77
CA VAL A 473 -13.36 0.50 9.74
C VAL A 473 -12.54 -0.69 9.23
N SER A 474 -12.89 -1.91 9.62
CA SER A 474 -12.20 -3.11 9.15
C SER A 474 -12.46 -3.42 7.68
N ALA A 475 -13.55 -2.93 7.08
CA ALA A 475 -13.98 -3.26 5.73
C ALA A 475 -13.58 -2.20 4.69
N TRP A 476 -13.69 -0.90 5.00
CA TRP A 476 -13.47 0.15 4.00
C TRP A 476 -12.93 1.46 4.59
N GLY A 477 -11.99 2.07 3.86
CA GLY A 477 -11.33 3.32 4.27
C GLY A 477 -12.23 4.54 4.35
N GLY A 478 -13.45 4.49 3.82
CA GLY A 478 -14.43 5.58 3.97
C GLY A 478 -15.11 5.63 5.34
N TYR A 479 -14.65 4.87 6.34
CA TYR A 479 -15.02 5.09 7.74
C TYR A 479 -14.71 6.52 8.22
N VAL A 480 -13.74 7.19 7.60
CA VAL A 480 -13.41 8.62 7.81
C VAL A 480 -14.62 9.52 7.50
N PHE A 481 -15.49 9.12 6.56
CA PHE A 481 -16.72 9.85 6.28
C PHE A 481 -17.67 9.79 7.50
N ILE A 482 -17.86 8.62 8.10
CA ILE A 482 -18.71 8.43 9.29
C ILE A 482 -18.16 9.21 10.48
N THR A 483 -16.84 9.13 10.71
CA THR A 483 -16.21 9.80 11.84
C THR A 483 -16.21 11.32 11.74
N ASN A 484 -16.45 11.90 10.57
CA ASN A 484 -16.60 13.34 10.40
C ASN A 484 -18.08 13.77 10.36
N LEU A 485 -18.96 12.93 9.80
CA LEU A 485 -20.39 13.24 9.67
C LEU A 485 -21.14 13.18 11.01
N ILE A 486 -20.87 12.16 11.84
CA ILE A 486 -21.52 12.03 13.16
C ILE A 486 -21.17 13.22 14.08
N PRO A 487 -19.88 13.62 14.24
CA PRO A 487 -19.54 14.82 14.99
C PRO A 487 -20.14 16.09 14.40
N LEU A 488 -20.15 16.25 13.07
CA LEU A 488 -20.77 17.42 12.42
C LEU A 488 -22.26 17.52 12.75
N HIS A 489 -22.96 16.39 12.79
CA HIS A 489 -24.35 16.34 13.23
C HIS A 489 -24.53 16.78 14.70
N VAL A 490 -23.71 16.24 15.61
CA VAL A 490 -23.75 16.61 17.04
C VAL A 490 -23.41 18.09 17.24
N PHE A 491 -22.38 18.58 16.55
CA PHE A 491 -21.98 19.98 16.56
C PHE A 491 -23.11 20.90 16.09
N THR A 492 -23.79 20.53 15.00
CA THR A 492 -24.92 21.31 14.47
C THR A 492 -26.09 21.34 15.46
N LEU A 493 -26.41 20.21 16.12
CA LEU A 493 -27.44 20.17 17.16
C LEU A 493 -27.10 21.06 18.36
N ILE A 494 -25.83 21.12 18.77
CA ILE A 494 -25.36 22.02 19.83
C ILE A 494 -25.52 23.49 19.39
N CYS A 495 -25.11 23.84 18.17
CA CYS A 495 -25.24 25.18 17.61
C CYS A 495 -26.71 25.63 17.49
N MET A 496 -27.62 24.70 17.21
CA MET A 496 -29.07 24.95 17.21
C MET A 496 -29.68 25.08 18.61
N GLY A 497 -28.90 24.89 19.67
CA GLY A 497 -29.37 24.90 21.06
C GLY A 497 -30.19 23.66 21.43
N ARG A 498 -30.11 22.58 20.66
CA ARG A 498 -30.85 21.32 20.87
C ARG A 498 -30.01 20.26 21.61
N PHE A 499 -29.25 20.70 22.61
CA PHE A 499 -28.49 19.77 23.44
C PHE A 499 -29.42 18.99 24.37
N SER A 500 -29.14 17.70 24.58
CA SER A 500 -29.91 16.82 25.46
C SER A 500 -29.00 15.73 26.06
N SER A 501 -29.34 15.23 27.25
CA SER A 501 -28.63 14.10 27.87
C SER A 501 -28.62 12.86 26.97
N ARG A 502 -29.66 12.67 26.13
CA ARG A 502 -29.70 11.59 25.14
C ARG A 502 -28.58 11.70 24.11
N LEU A 503 -28.33 12.92 23.63
CA LEU A 503 -27.25 13.21 22.67
C LEU A 503 -25.88 12.97 23.31
N TYR A 504 -25.70 13.42 24.56
CA TYR A 504 -24.48 13.22 25.34
C TYR A 504 -24.15 11.73 25.53
N ILE A 505 -25.10 10.93 26.01
CA ILE A 505 -24.92 9.50 26.27
C ILE A 505 -24.55 8.77 24.98
N SER A 506 -25.32 9.03 23.90
CA SER A 506 -25.14 8.35 22.63
C SER A 506 -23.80 8.68 21.96
N TYR A 507 -23.41 9.97 21.92
CA TYR A 507 -22.16 10.39 21.29
C TYR A 507 -20.92 9.96 22.08
N THR A 508 -20.93 10.13 23.41
CA THR A 508 -19.79 9.77 24.27
C THR A 508 -19.54 8.26 24.22
N THR A 509 -20.60 7.45 24.26
CA THR A 509 -20.49 5.98 24.16
C THR A 509 -19.96 5.57 22.79
N TRP A 510 -20.52 6.14 21.72
CA TRP A 510 -20.09 5.84 20.35
C TRP A 510 -18.62 6.22 20.12
N PHE A 511 -18.21 7.41 20.56
CA PHE A 511 -16.84 7.88 20.38
C PHE A 511 -15.83 7.01 21.14
N ALA A 512 -16.08 6.75 22.44
CA ALA A 512 -15.14 5.98 23.25
C ALA A 512 -14.94 4.55 22.73
N LEU A 513 -16.04 3.83 22.47
CA LEU A 513 -15.96 2.45 21.98
C LEU A 513 -15.54 2.38 20.50
N GLY A 514 -16.03 3.32 19.68
CA GLY A 514 -15.75 3.36 18.25
C GLY A 514 -14.28 3.64 17.96
N THR A 515 -13.67 4.60 18.67
CA THR A 515 -12.24 4.90 18.53
C THR A 515 -11.37 3.74 19.01
N LEU A 516 -11.72 3.09 20.13
CA LEU A 516 -10.98 1.90 20.59
C LEU A 516 -11.08 0.74 19.62
N ALA A 517 -12.26 0.50 19.04
CA ALA A 517 -12.48 -0.54 18.04
C ALA A 517 -11.72 -0.24 16.73
N SER A 518 -11.70 1.01 16.27
CA SER A 518 -10.98 1.40 15.05
C SER A 518 -9.46 1.23 15.18
N MET A 519 -8.91 1.48 16.36
CA MET A 519 -7.48 1.31 16.64
C MET A 519 -7.00 -0.15 16.61
N GLN A 520 -7.90 -1.13 16.72
CA GLN A 520 -7.53 -2.56 16.65
C GLN A 520 -7.20 -3.02 15.23
N VAL A 521 -7.64 -2.28 14.20
CA VAL A 521 -7.35 -2.64 12.80
C VAL A 521 -5.89 -2.29 12.50
N PRO A 522 -5.01 -3.25 12.17
CA PRO A 522 -3.57 -3.00 12.03
C PRO A 522 -3.22 -1.91 11.01
N PHE A 523 -3.98 -1.82 9.91
CA PHE A 523 -3.83 -0.77 8.91
C PHE A 523 -4.10 0.64 9.44
N VAL A 524 -4.98 0.75 10.44
CA VAL A 524 -5.40 2.03 11.04
C VAL A 524 -4.52 2.37 12.25
N GLY A 525 -4.22 1.40 13.11
CA GLY A 525 -3.34 1.59 14.27
C GLY A 525 -3.67 2.85 15.08
N PHE A 526 -2.71 3.77 15.19
CA PHE A 526 -2.85 5.02 15.95
C PHE A 526 -3.29 6.24 15.12
N LEU A 527 -3.71 6.04 13.86
CA LEU A 527 -4.20 7.15 13.02
C LEU A 527 -5.37 7.95 13.65
N PRO A 528 -6.34 7.34 14.36
CA PRO A 528 -7.45 8.10 14.96
C PRO A 528 -7.03 9.16 15.99
N ILE A 529 -5.82 9.04 16.55
CA ILE A 529 -5.26 10.00 17.52
C ILE A 529 -4.29 10.96 16.84
N ARG A 530 -3.52 10.48 15.85
CA ARG A 530 -2.42 11.24 15.24
C ARG A 530 -2.78 11.97 13.95
N SER A 531 -3.82 11.55 13.23
CA SER A 531 -4.22 12.17 11.96
C SER A 531 -5.20 13.32 12.17
N SER A 532 -5.03 14.40 11.41
CA SER A 532 -5.98 15.52 11.34
C SER A 532 -7.39 15.11 10.94
N ASP A 533 -7.55 14.01 10.18
CA ASP A 533 -8.83 13.55 9.63
C ASP A 533 -9.85 13.15 10.73
N HIS A 534 -9.36 12.86 11.94
CA HIS A 534 -10.16 12.40 13.08
C HIS A 534 -10.34 13.48 14.17
N MET A 535 -9.70 14.64 14.00
CA MET A 535 -9.69 15.69 15.02
C MET A 535 -11.07 16.35 15.18
N SER A 536 -11.93 16.30 14.17
CA SER A 536 -13.33 16.76 14.28
C SER A 536 -14.11 15.97 15.33
N ALA A 537 -13.88 14.66 15.43
CA ALA A 537 -14.50 13.78 16.41
C ALA A 537 -13.96 14.06 17.81
N LEU A 538 -12.63 14.16 17.96
CA LEU A 538 -12.02 14.49 19.25
C LEU A 538 -12.42 15.89 19.74
N GLY A 539 -12.45 16.88 18.84
CA GLY A 539 -12.85 18.25 19.14
C GLY A 539 -14.32 18.35 19.56
N THR A 540 -15.22 17.65 18.86
CA THR A 540 -16.63 17.61 19.23
C THR A 540 -16.85 16.84 20.54
N PHE A 541 -16.06 15.78 20.79
CA PHE A 541 -16.06 15.09 22.08
C PHE A 541 -15.70 16.03 23.23
N GLY A 542 -14.61 16.79 23.09
CA GLY A 542 -14.25 17.83 24.06
C GLY A 542 -15.36 18.86 24.26
N LEU A 543 -15.95 19.36 23.16
CA LEU A 543 -17.06 20.32 23.23
C LEU A 543 -18.28 19.77 23.98
N VAL A 544 -18.67 18.53 23.70
CA VAL A 544 -19.82 17.86 24.34
C VAL A 544 -19.62 17.75 25.86
N GLN A 545 -18.40 17.46 26.33
CA GLN A 545 -18.08 17.44 27.76
C GLN A 545 -18.27 18.82 28.41
N LEU A 546 -17.80 19.87 27.73
CA LEU A 546 -17.91 21.24 28.22
C LEU A 546 -19.36 21.72 28.27
N VAL A 547 -20.15 21.44 27.23
CA VAL A 547 -21.57 21.79 27.17
C VAL A 547 -22.36 21.04 28.24
N ALA A 548 -22.08 19.76 28.46
CA ALA A 548 -22.71 18.98 29.51
C ALA A 548 -22.39 19.53 30.91
N PHE A 549 -21.12 19.86 31.17
CA PHE A 549 -20.71 20.47 32.43
C PHE A 549 -21.30 21.86 32.64
N ALA A 550 -21.38 22.66 31.57
CA ALA A 550 -22.05 23.96 31.56
C ALA A 550 -23.53 23.84 31.93
N GLU A 551 -24.27 22.92 31.31
CA GLU A 551 -25.69 22.68 31.65
C GLU A 551 -25.85 22.20 33.10
N PHE A 552 -24.95 21.34 33.58
CA PHE A 552 -24.94 20.90 34.97
C PHE A 552 -24.76 22.09 35.93
N LEU A 553 -23.78 22.95 35.69
CA LEU A 553 -23.57 24.16 36.50
C LEU A 553 -24.75 25.13 36.41
N ARG A 554 -25.38 25.27 35.24
CA ARG A 554 -26.58 26.09 35.04
C ARG A 554 -27.72 25.67 35.96
N SER A 555 -27.86 24.36 36.21
CA SER A 555 -28.90 23.82 37.09
C SER A 555 -28.66 24.10 38.58
N ARG A 556 -27.42 24.49 38.96
CA ARG A 556 -26.99 24.65 40.36
C ARG A 556 -26.71 26.11 40.77
N VAL A 557 -26.53 27.04 39.83
CA VAL A 557 -26.10 28.42 40.10
C VAL A 557 -27.14 29.46 39.64
N PRO A 558 -27.41 30.55 40.41
CA PRO A 558 -28.32 31.62 40.02
C PRO A 558 -27.91 32.35 38.72
N GLY A 559 -28.88 32.59 37.83
CA GLY A 559 -28.65 32.93 36.41
C GLY A 559 -27.86 34.21 36.09
N LYS A 560 -27.81 35.22 36.97
CA LYS A 560 -27.09 36.48 36.71
C LYS A 560 -25.56 36.37 36.84
N GLN A 561 -25.06 35.56 37.78
CA GLN A 561 -23.62 35.32 37.93
C GLN A 561 -23.13 34.21 36.98
N PHE A 562 -24.04 33.31 36.60
CA PHE A 562 -23.76 32.17 35.74
C PHE A 562 -23.47 32.56 34.28
N GLN A 563 -24.19 33.53 33.68
CA GLN A 563 -23.98 33.91 32.27
C GLN A 563 -22.58 34.49 32.00
N THR A 564 -22.07 35.35 32.89
CA THR A 564 -20.76 36.00 32.70
C THR A 564 -19.61 35.01 32.93
N LEU A 565 -19.72 34.15 33.96
CA LEU A 565 -18.73 33.10 34.24
C LEU A 565 -18.71 32.06 33.12
N LEU A 566 -19.88 31.62 32.64
CA LEU A 566 -20.00 30.61 31.59
C LEU A 566 -19.41 31.10 30.27
N PHE A 567 -19.80 32.30 29.82
CA PHE A 567 -19.30 32.84 28.55
C PHE A 567 -17.78 33.03 28.60
N GLY A 568 -17.24 33.54 29.72
CA GLY A 568 -15.80 33.68 29.92
C GLY A 568 -15.05 32.34 29.95
N ALA A 569 -15.56 31.35 30.69
CA ALA A 569 -14.91 30.04 30.83
C ALA A 569 -14.98 29.20 29.54
N VAL A 570 -16.12 29.19 28.85
CA VAL A 570 -16.28 28.48 27.57
C VAL A 570 -15.41 29.12 26.49
N LEU A 571 -15.38 30.46 26.40
CA LEU A 571 -14.53 31.16 25.43
C LEU A 571 -13.04 30.95 25.73
N ALA A 572 -12.62 31.05 26.99
CA ALA A 572 -11.22 30.82 27.37
C ALA A 572 -10.77 29.39 27.05
N LEU A 573 -11.60 28.39 27.36
CA LEU A 573 -11.26 26.99 27.15
C LEU A 573 -11.32 26.59 25.66
N PHE A 574 -12.22 27.21 24.89
CA PHE A 574 -12.24 27.10 23.43
C PHE A 574 -10.96 27.70 22.80
N VAL A 575 -10.54 28.89 23.24
CA VAL A 575 -9.31 29.53 22.77
C VAL A 575 -8.08 28.68 23.11
N VAL A 576 -8.00 28.13 24.34
CA VAL A 576 -6.91 27.22 24.74
C VAL A 576 -6.91 25.93 23.92
N ALA A 577 -8.09 25.34 23.66
CA ALA A 577 -8.19 24.12 22.86
C ALA A 577 -7.80 24.36 21.39
N CYS A 578 -8.24 25.47 20.79
CA CYS A 578 -7.85 25.84 19.43
C CYS A 578 -6.35 26.15 19.32
N LEU A 579 -5.79 26.93 20.27
CA LEU A 579 -4.35 27.19 20.32
C LEU A 579 -3.57 25.89 20.49
N GLY A 580 -3.99 25.00 21.39
CA GLY A 580 -3.37 23.70 21.60
C GLY A 580 -3.37 22.84 20.35
N LEU A 581 -4.50 22.78 19.63
CA LEU A 581 -4.60 22.00 18.38
C LEU A 581 -3.68 22.57 17.30
N VAL A 582 -3.66 23.89 17.12
CA VAL A 582 -2.75 24.56 16.16
C VAL A 582 -1.29 24.32 16.53
N LEU A 583 -0.92 24.43 17.81
CA LEU A 583 0.44 24.16 18.29
C LEU A 583 0.84 22.69 18.05
N LEU A 584 -0.06 21.74 18.33
CA LEU A 584 0.17 20.31 18.10
C LEU A 584 0.27 19.95 16.61
N SER A 585 -0.44 20.67 15.74
CA SER A 585 -0.29 20.52 14.28
C SER A 585 1.01 21.14 13.76
N ILE A 586 1.40 22.33 14.24
CA ILE A 586 2.64 22.99 13.82
C ILE A 586 3.87 22.23 14.32
N THR A 587 3.83 21.68 15.54
CA THR A 587 4.91 20.87 16.11
C THR A 587 5.07 19.49 15.46
N GLY A 588 4.19 19.13 14.52
CA GLY A 588 4.27 17.88 13.75
C GLY A 588 3.85 16.62 14.54
N ILE A 589 3.32 16.78 15.76
CA ILE A 589 2.79 15.65 16.55
C ILE A 589 1.50 15.13 15.91
N ILE A 590 0.65 16.03 15.39
CA ILE A 590 -0.51 15.69 14.57
C ILE A 590 -0.09 15.74 13.11
N ALA A 591 -0.21 14.61 12.43
CA ALA A 591 0.06 14.50 11.00
C ALA A 591 -0.97 15.32 10.19
N PRO A 592 -0.53 16.02 9.13
CA PRO A 592 -1.42 16.76 8.26
C PRO A 592 -2.33 15.82 7.44
N TRP A 593 -3.32 16.41 6.78
CA TRP A 593 -4.25 15.71 5.89
C TRP A 593 -3.50 14.88 4.85
N SER A 594 -3.95 13.65 4.62
CA SER A 594 -3.38 12.85 3.53
C SER A 594 -3.69 13.50 2.17
N GLY A 595 -2.79 13.35 1.19
CA GLY A 595 -2.96 13.95 -0.14
C GLY A 595 -4.26 13.56 -0.84
N ARG A 596 -4.77 12.34 -0.61
CA ARG A 596 -6.05 11.87 -1.16
C ARG A 596 -7.25 12.60 -0.56
N PHE A 597 -7.29 12.82 0.76
CA PHE A 597 -8.37 13.58 1.38
C PHE A 597 -8.26 15.07 1.08
N TYR A 598 -7.04 15.61 1.08
CA TYR A 598 -6.80 17.01 0.75
C TYR A 598 -7.25 17.36 -0.68
N SER A 599 -7.08 16.44 -1.64
CA SER A 599 -7.54 16.64 -3.02
C SER A 599 -9.06 16.80 -3.18
N LEU A 600 -9.85 16.39 -2.18
CA LEU A 600 -11.30 16.60 -2.19
C LEU A 600 -11.69 18.04 -1.81
N PHE A 601 -10.79 18.76 -1.12
CA PHE A 601 -10.97 20.16 -0.75
C PHE A 601 -10.25 21.09 -1.73
N ASP A 602 -9.02 20.75 -2.11
CA ASP A 602 -8.25 21.42 -3.15
C ASP A 602 -8.13 20.52 -4.39
N THR A 603 -9.04 20.73 -5.33
CA THR A 603 -9.14 19.92 -6.55
C THR A 603 -7.97 20.11 -7.52
N GLY A 604 -7.15 21.15 -7.35
CA GLY A 604 -5.95 21.39 -8.15
C GLY A 604 -4.72 20.62 -7.66
N TYR A 605 -4.66 20.32 -6.36
CA TYR A 605 -3.48 19.77 -5.70
C TYR A 605 -2.99 18.44 -6.31
N ALA A 606 -3.91 17.49 -6.50
CA ALA A 606 -3.57 16.16 -7.03
C ALA A 606 -2.96 16.24 -8.43
N LYS A 607 -3.51 17.09 -9.31
CA LYS A 607 -3.05 17.21 -10.70
C LYS A 607 -1.63 17.78 -10.79
N ILE A 608 -1.25 18.67 -9.87
CA ILE A 608 0.03 19.38 -9.90
C ILE A 608 1.12 18.59 -9.16
N HIS A 609 0.82 18.09 -7.97
CA HIS A 609 1.84 17.54 -7.07
C HIS A 609 1.90 16.01 -7.04
N ILE A 610 0.79 15.32 -7.34
CA ILE A 610 0.72 13.85 -7.24
C ILE A 610 -0.02 13.28 -8.46
N PRO A 611 0.64 13.22 -9.64
CA PRO A 611 0.00 12.82 -10.89
C PRO A 611 -0.62 11.42 -10.85
N ILE A 612 -0.14 10.53 -9.97
CA ILE A 612 -0.70 9.19 -9.76
C ILE A 612 -2.17 9.27 -9.32
N ILE A 613 -2.51 10.14 -8.37
CA ILE A 613 -3.90 10.30 -7.89
C ILE A 613 -4.80 10.80 -9.02
N ALA A 614 -4.33 11.76 -9.81
CA ALA A 614 -5.09 12.34 -10.92
C ALA A 614 -5.23 11.39 -12.12
N SER A 615 -4.33 10.40 -12.25
CA SER A 615 -4.34 9.45 -13.38
C SER A 615 -5.52 8.48 -13.35
N VAL A 616 -6.08 8.23 -12.16
CA VAL A 616 -7.23 7.33 -11.97
C VAL A 616 -8.51 8.01 -12.45
N SER A 617 -9.20 7.39 -13.41
CA SER A 617 -10.44 7.93 -14.00
C SER A 617 -11.55 8.21 -12.98
N GLU A 618 -11.60 7.42 -11.90
CA GLU A 618 -12.59 7.56 -10.83
C GLU A 618 -12.42 8.83 -9.97
N HIS A 619 -11.25 9.46 -10.01
CA HIS A 619 -10.93 10.69 -9.28
C HIS A 619 -11.35 11.97 -10.01
N GLN A 620 -11.90 11.83 -11.22
CA GLN A 620 -12.38 12.96 -12.00
C GLN A 620 -13.72 13.50 -11.44
N PRO A 621 -14.03 14.78 -11.70
CA PRO A 621 -15.30 15.39 -11.31
C PRO A 621 -16.49 14.82 -12.12
N THR A 622 -17.66 14.85 -11.49
CA THR A 622 -18.88 14.25 -12.05
C THR A 622 -19.66 15.26 -12.89
N ALA A 623 -19.89 14.95 -14.17
CA ALA A 623 -20.76 15.75 -15.02
C ALA A 623 -22.25 15.48 -14.73
N TRP A 624 -23.12 16.48 -14.97
CA TRP A 624 -24.56 16.36 -14.75
C TRP A 624 -25.23 15.14 -15.42
N PRO A 625 -24.82 14.66 -16.62
CA PRO A 625 -25.44 13.49 -17.22
C PRO A 625 -25.22 12.22 -16.39
N ALA A 626 -24.10 12.10 -15.68
CA ALA A 626 -23.84 10.96 -14.81
C ALA A 626 -24.80 10.94 -13.61
N PHE A 627 -25.10 12.10 -13.01
CA PHE A 627 -26.13 12.20 -11.96
C PHE A 627 -27.50 11.74 -12.44
N PHE A 628 -27.90 12.15 -13.65
CA PHE A 628 -29.17 11.72 -14.24
C PHE A 628 -29.15 10.23 -14.63
N PHE A 629 -28.04 9.76 -15.18
CA PHE A 629 -27.87 8.36 -15.58
C PHE A 629 -27.99 7.40 -14.40
N ASP A 630 -27.41 7.76 -13.25
CA ASP A 630 -27.39 6.91 -12.07
C ASP A 630 -28.64 7.00 -11.19
N LEU A 631 -29.33 8.14 -11.19
CA LEU A 631 -30.43 8.42 -10.24
C LEU A 631 -31.79 8.66 -10.92
N ASN A 632 -31.82 8.98 -12.21
CA ASN A 632 -33.02 9.25 -13.03
C ASN A 632 -34.07 10.14 -12.33
N LEU A 633 -35.18 9.57 -11.87
CA LEU A 633 -36.27 10.30 -11.20
C LEU A 633 -35.84 10.88 -9.85
N LEU A 634 -34.95 10.18 -9.13
CA LEU A 634 -34.60 10.50 -7.75
C LEU A 634 -33.86 11.83 -7.63
N ILE A 635 -33.13 12.26 -8.67
CA ILE A 635 -32.39 13.54 -8.63
C ILE A 635 -33.33 14.74 -8.48
N TRP A 636 -34.56 14.67 -9.00
CA TRP A 636 -35.54 15.75 -8.91
C TRP A 636 -36.34 15.71 -7.61
N LEU A 637 -36.58 14.52 -7.07
CA LEU A 637 -37.27 14.31 -5.79
C LEU A 637 -36.35 14.61 -4.59
N PHE A 638 -35.04 14.48 -4.78
CA PHE A 638 -34.05 14.68 -3.73
C PHE A 638 -34.12 16.08 -3.07
N PRO A 639 -34.06 17.21 -3.80
CA PRO A 639 -34.19 18.53 -3.18
C PRO A 639 -35.54 18.75 -2.49
N ALA A 640 -36.63 18.19 -3.04
CA ALA A 640 -37.96 18.27 -2.44
C ALA A 640 -38.03 17.54 -1.10
N GLY A 641 -37.41 16.35 -1.00
CA GLY A 641 -37.32 15.58 0.24
C GLY A 641 -36.49 16.30 1.31
N VAL A 642 -35.36 16.90 0.92
CA VAL A 642 -34.54 17.71 1.82
C VAL A 642 -35.33 18.92 2.33
N TYR A 643 -36.04 19.63 1.44
CA TYR A 643 -36.90 20.74 1.80
C TYR A 643 -38.01 20.34 2.79
N MET A 644 -38.60 19.15 2.63
CA MET A 644 -39.59 18.63 3.57
C MET A 644 -38.99 18.32 4.94
N CYS A 645 -37.75 17.84 5.01
CA CYS A 645 -37.03 17.64 6.26
C CYS A 645 -36.81 18.97 7.00
N PHE A 646 -36.56 20.07 6.27
CA PHE A 646 -36.48 21.42 6.85
C PHE A 646 -37.81 21.90 7.42
N ARG A 647 -38.94 21.59 6.76
CA ARG A 647 -40.26 22.02 7.22
C ARG A 647 -40.66 21.41 8.56
N ASN A 648 -40.34 20.13 8.76
CA ASN A 648 -40.63 19.38 9.99
C ASN A 648 -39.31 19.00 10.69
N LEU A 649 -38.56 19.99 11.16
CA LEU A 649 -37.19 19.79 11.64
C LEU A 649 -37.11 19.10 13.01
N LYS A 650 -36.99 17.77 13.01
CA LYS A 650 -36.62 16.93 14.17
C LYS A 650 -35.12 16.67 14.20
N ASP A 651 -34.63 16.13 15.31
CA ASP A 651 -33.19 15.89 15.52
C ASP A 651 -32.64 14.91 14.48
N GLU A 652 -33.39 13.85 14.14
CA GLU A 652 -33.05 12.91 13.08
C GLU A 652 -33.04 13.51 11.67
N HIS A 653 -33.87 14.52 11.41
CA HIS A 653 -33.91 15.20 10.10
C HIS A 653 -32.71 16.11 9.87
N VAL A 654 -32.11 16.66 10.95
CA VAL A 654 -30.86 17.43 10.86
C VAL A 654 -29.73 16.54 10.31
N PHE A 655 -29.64 15.28 10.74
CA PHE A 655 -28.67 14.33 10.20
C PHE A 655 -28.85 14.11 8.69
N VAL A 656 -30.08 13.93 8.23
CA VAL A 656 -30.40 13.73 6.79
C VAL A 656 -29.95 14.93 5.96
N VAL A 657 -30.24 16.14 6.43
CA VAL A 657 -29.88 17.39 5.74
C VAL A 657 -28.36 17.51 5.61
N ILE A 658 -27.62 17.29 6.71
CA ILE A 658 -26.16 17.37 6.70
C ILE A 658 -25.57 16.30 5.78
N TYR A 659 -26.07 15.07 5.87
CA TYR A 659 -25.63 13.97 5.01
C TYR A 659 -25.90 14.29 3.53
N ALA A 660 -27.08 14.81 3.20
CA ALA A 660 -27.45 15.21 1.85
C ALA A 660 -26.51 16.27 1.28
N VAL A 661 -26.28 17.36 2.03
CA VAL A 661 -25.43 18.47 1.57
C VAL A 661 -23.98 18.03 1.40
N MET A 662 -23.42 17.33 2.39
CA MET A 662 -22.01 16.90 2.34
C MET A 662 -21.78 15.87 1.23
N SER A 663 -22.65 14.87 1.09
CA SER A 663 -22.51 13.86 0.04
C SER A 663 -22.71 14.44 -1.36
N SER A 664 -23.61 15.42 -1.54
CA SER A 664 -23.78 16.09 -2.84
C SER A 664 -22.53 16.86 -3.25
N TYR A 665 -21.86 17.54 -2.31
CA TYR A 665 -20.59 18.20 -2.58
C TYR A 665 -19.52 17.19 -3.02
N PHE A 666 -19.30 16.14 -2.22
CA PHE A 666 -18.26 15.15 -2.50
C PHE A 666 -18.51 14.37 -3.79
N ALA A 667 -19.76 14.00 -4.10
CA ALA A 667 -20.10 13.38 -5.37
C ALA A 667 -19.93 14.32 -6.57
N GLY A 668 -20.05 15.64 -6.38
CA GLY A 668 -19.74 16.63 -7.41
C GLY A 668 -18.25 16.70 -7.73
N VAL A 669 -17.40 16.60 -6.70
CA VAL A 669 -15.94 16.66 -6.83
C VAL A 669 -15.34 15.36 -7.39
N MET A 670 -15.92 14.20 -7.06
CA MET A 670 -15.35 12.89 -7.42
C MET A 670 -16.44 11.87 -7.81
N VAL A 671 -16.31 11.27 -9.00
CA VAL A 671 -17.26 10.27 -9.54
C VAL A 671 -17.43 9.07 -8.61
N ARG A 672 -16.34 8.55 -8.01
CA ARG A 672 -16.42 7.39 -7.09
C ARG A 672 -17.35 7.64 -5.90
N LEU A 673 -17.48 8.88 -5.43
CA LEU A 673 -18.27 9.22 -4.24
C LEU A 673 -19.77 9.29 -4.51
N MET A 674 -20.20 9.14 -5.78
CA MET A 674 -21.61 8.93 -6.15
C MET A 674 -22.25 7.75 -5.41
N LEU A 675 -21.45 6.72 -5.11
CA LEU A 675 -21.87 5.57 -4.31
C LEU A 675 -22.36 5.97 -2.92
N THR A 676 -21.70 6.94 -2.28
CA THR A 676 -22.08 7.44 -0.94
C THR A 676 -23.25 8.41 -0.97
N LEU A 677 -23.52 9.06 -2.11
CA LEU A 677 -24.69 9.91 -2.30
C LEU A 677 -25.98 9.10 -2.51
N THR A 678 -25.90 7.97 -3.19
CA THR A 678 -27.07 7.17 -3.59
C THR A 678 -28.01 6.83 -2.41
N PRO A 679 -27.53 6.36 -1.24
CA PRO A 679 -28.42 6.05 -0.12
C PRO A 679 -29.24 7.25 0.36
N ILE A 680 -28.64 8.42 0.53
CA ILE A 680 -29.37 9.59 1.05
C ILE A 680 -30.36 10.16 0.03
N VAL A 681 -30.04 10.05 -1.27
CA VAL A 681 -30.97 10.37 -2.35
C VAL A 681 -32.20 9.47 -2.30
N CYS A 682 -32.02 8.16 -2.09
CA CYS A 682 -33.13 7.21 -1.95
C CYS A 682 -34.01 7.54 -0.73
N VAL A 683 -33.42 7.85 0.44
CA VAL A 683 -34.17 8.24 1.64
C VAL A 683 -34.99 9.51 1.39
N ALA A 684 -34.35 10.59 0.95
CA ALA A 684 -35.03 11.88 0.75
C ALA A 684 -36.12 11.79 -0.32
N SER A 685 -35.86 11.09 -1.43
CA SER A 685 -36.84 10.88 -2.49
C SER A 685 -38.02 10.03 -2.01
N ALA A 686 -37.78 9.01 -1.17
CA ALA A 686 -38.84 8.20 -0.58
C ALA A 686 -39.71 9.00 0.40
N LEU A 687 -39.12 9.90 1.20
CA LEU A 687 -39.88 10.81 2.07
C LEU A 687 -40.79 11.75 1.27
N ALA A 688 -40.28 12.33 0.17
CA ALA A 688 -41.06 13.18 -0.71
C ALA A 688 -42.20 12.42 -1.39
N LEU A 689 -41.88 11.26 -1.97
CA LEU A 689 -42.85 10.47 -2.71
C LEU A 689 -43.92 9.86 -1.80
N SER A 690 -43.54 9.37 -0.62
CA SER A 690 -44.50 8.85 0.37
C SER A 690 -45.51 9.93 0.75
N HIS A 691 -45.08 11.18 0.94
CA HIS A 691 -46.02 12.25 1.28
C HIS A 691 -46.98 12.59 0.13
N ILE A 692 -46.51 12.54 -1.12
CA ILE A 692 -47.38 12.70 -2.30
C ILE A 692 -48.40 11.56 -2.32
N LEU A 693 -47.97 10.31 -2.16
CA LEU A 693 -48.85 9.15 -2.18
C LEU A 693 -49.84 9.18 -1.01
N ASP A 694 -49.39 9.45 0.22
CA ASP A 694 -50.24 9.54 1.41
C ASP A 694 -51.32 10.65 1.26
N THR A 695 -50.99 11.75 0.58
CA THR A 695 -51.92 12.88 0.36
C THR A 695 -52.96 12.58 -0.73
N TYR A 696 -52.55 11.92 -1.82
CA TYR A 696 -53.39 11.76 -3.02
C TYR A 696 -54.02 10.37 -3.15
N MET A 697 -53.51 9.33 -2.49
CA MET A 697 -54.09 7.98 -2.51
C MET A 697 -55.20 7.77 -1.47
N ALA A 698 -55.18 8.49 -0.35
CA ALA A 698 -56.24 8.37 0.67
C ALA A 698 -57.58 8.86 0.12
N ALA A 699 -58.62 8.01 0.18
CA ALA A 699 -59.98 8.34 -0.28
C ALA A 699 -60.71 9.30 0.67
N ASP A 700 -60.25 9.43 1.92
CA ASP A 700 -60.90 10.25 2.94
C ASP A 700 -60.78 11.74 2.64
N THR A 701 -61.92 12.42 2.61
CA THR A 701 -62.03 13.88 2.61
C THR A 701 -62.22 14.34 4.07
N PRO A 702 -61.51 15.39 4.53
CA PRO A 702 -61.79 15.91 5.87
C PRO A 702 -63.23 16.46 5.91
N ALA A 703 -64.02 15.96 6.86
CA ALA A 703 -65.35 16.51 7.12
C ALA A 703 -65.24 17.99 7.53
N ALA A 704 -66.09 18.84 6.95
CA ALA A 704 -66.14 20.26 7.28
C ALA A 704 -66.34 20.46 8.79
N PRO A 705 -65.68 21.44 9.43
CA PRO A 705 -65.82 21.65 10.87
C PRO A 705 -67.25 22.08 11.21
N ASN A 706 -67.94 21.25 12.01
CA ASN A 706 -69.23 21.56 12.60
C ASN A 706 -69.10 22.80 13.50
N GLN A 707 -69.67 23.93 13.07
CA GLN A 707 -69.96 25.04 13.96
C GLN A 707 -71.21 24.69 14.78
N ASN A 708 -71.02 24.41 16.07
CA ASN A 708 -72.04 24.63 17.11
C ASN A 708 -71.33 24.68 18.48
N GLY A 709 -71.36 25.86 19.14
CA GLY A 709 -70.92 25.99 20.52
C GLY A 709 -70.53 27.41 20.99
N SER A 710 -71.56 28.23 21.27
CA SER A 710 -71.65 29.31 22.29
C SER A 710 -70.74 30.55 22.27
N ALA A 711 -71.33 31.75 22.08
CA ALA A 711 -71.49 32.78 23.13
C ALA A 711 -72.16 34.08 22.59
N ASP A 712 -73.02 34.68 23.41
CA ASP A 712 -73.78 35.92 23.22
C ASP A 712 -72.96 37.20 22.97
N ALA A 713 -73.52 38.15 22.20
CA ALA A 713 -73.77 39.56 22.60
C ALA A 713 -73.88 40.53 21.39
N SER A 714 -75.10 41.06 21.22
CA SER A 714 -75.47 42.44 20.84
C SER A 714 -74.80 43.21 19.68
N SER A 715 -75.67 43.62 18.75
CA SER A 715 -75.91 44.99 18.27
C SER A 715 -75.68 45.30 16.79
N LYS A 716 -76.70 45.99 16.25
CA LYS A 716 -76.91 46.43 14.88
C LYS A 716 -75.99 47.60 14.52
N GLY A 717 -75.59 47.69 13.25
CA GLY A 717 -75.04 48.93 12.67
C GLY A 717 -74.60 48.75 11.23
N ALA A 718 -75.46 49.12 10.29
CA ALA A 718 -75.12 49.20 8.87
C ALA A 718 -74.34 50.49 8.56
N SER A 719 -73.28 50.41 7.77
CA SER A 719 -72.89 51.49 6.85
C SER A 719 -72.18 50.95 5.62
N LYS A 720 -72.78 51.22 4.46
CA LYS A 720 -72.15 51.17 3.13
C LYS A 720 -71.04 52.22 3.03
N SER A 721 -70.04 51.92 2.20
CA SER A 721 -69.36 52.80 1.22
C SER A 721 -67.84 52.75 1.31
N ALA A 722 -67.19 52.10 0.34
CA ALA A 722 -66.38 52.78 -0.67
C ALA A 722 -65.54 51.74 -1.43
N SER A 723 -66.02 51.41 -2.62
CA SER A 723 -65.35 50.63 -3.64
C SER A 723 -64.35 51.49 -4.41
N THR A 724 -63.03 51.22 -4.33
CA THR A 724 -62.08 51.39 -5.46
C THR A 724 -60.68 50.82 -5.17
N MET A 725 -60.56 49.49 -5.01
CA MET A 725 -59.32 48.75 -5.38
C MET A 725 -59.50 47.23 -5.32
N ALA A 726 -60.49 46.68 -6.03
CA ALA A 726 -60.71 45.23 -6.07
C ALA A 726 -61.28 44.78 -7.41
N SER A 727 -60.52 44.96 -8.49
CA SER A 727 -60.81 44.31 -9.80
C SER A 727 -59.79 43.22 -10.17
N LEU A 728 -58.91 42.82 -9.25
CA LEU A 728 -58.00 41.67 -9.40
C LEU A 728 -58.06 40.69 -8.22
N ARG A 729 -59.22 40.57 -7.56
CA ARG A 729 -59.47 39.58 -6.49
C ARG A 729 -60.70 38.71 -6.74
N SER A 730 -60.90 38.30 -7.99
CA SER A 730 -61.92 37.32 -8.38
C SER A 730 -61.28 36.01 -8.88
N MET A 731 -60.44 35.39 -8.06
CA MET A 731 -60.21 33.93 -8.06
C MET A 731 -59.81 33.50 -6.64
N ARG A 732 -60.73 33.70 -5.69
CA ARG A 732 -60.58 33.15 -4.34
C ARG A 732 -61.81 32.31 -4.00
N ASN A 733 -61.96 31.21 -4.73
CA ASN A 733 -62.59 29.99 -4.24
C ASN A 733 -61.49 28.92 -4.14
N PRO A 734 -60.82 28.73 -3.01
CA PRO A 734 -59.80 27.69 -2.89
C PRO A 734 -60.42 26.52 -2.13
N LEU A 735 -61.05 25.53 -2.79
CA LEU A 735 -61.41 24.27 -2.11
C LEU A 735 -61.78 23.05 -2.98
N VAL A 736 -61.61 23.06 -4.31
CA VAL A 736 -61.95 21.89 -5.17
C VAL A 736 -60.79 21.34 -6.01
N GLY A 737 -59.55 21.83 -5.83
CA GLY A 737 -58.40 21.37 -6.62
C GLY A 737 -57.72 20.10 -6.09
N ILE A 738 -57.54 20.02 -4.77
CA ILE A 738 -56.73 18.95 -4.11
C ILE A 738 -57.59 17.72 -3.76
N TYR A 739 -58.90 17.91 -3.54
CA TYR A 739 -59.81 16.85 -3.07
C TYR A 739 -60.71 16.26 -4.17
N SER A 740 -60.59 16.72 -5.41
CA SER A 740 -61.27 16.13 -6.57
C SER A 740 -60.72 14.73 -6.83
N SER A 741 -61.61 13.73 -6.95
CA SER A 741 -61.24 12.36 -7.33
C SER A 741 -60.49 12.32 -8.67
N VAL A 742 -60.75 13.26 -9.58
CA VAL A 742 -60.04 13.38 -10.86
C VAL A 742 -58.58 13.80 -10.63
N SER A 743 -58.32 14.81 -9.80
CA SER A 743 -56.95 15.25 -9.48
C SER A 743 -56.15 14.16 -8.76
N LYS A 744 -56.79 13.46 -7.81
CA LYS A 744 -56.19 12.33 -7.07
C LYS A 744 -55.83 11.18 -8.02
N SER A 745 -56.74 10.79 -8.91
CA SER A 745 -56.49 9.74 -9.91
C SER A 745 -55.39 10.11 -10.90
N ILE A 746 -55.36 11.35 -11.40
CA ILE A 746 -54.32 11.81 -12.34
C ILE A 746 -52.95 11.77 -11.66
N ILE A 747 -52.80 12.36 -10.47
CA ILE A 747 -51.50 12.42 -9.78
C ILE A 747 -51.02 11.01 -9.40
N THR A 748 -51.91 10.14 -8.94
CA THR A 748 -51.57 8.75 -8.62
C THR A 748 -51.14 7.97 -9.87
N ALA A 749 -51.85 8.13 -10.99
CA ALA A 749 -51.51 7.49 -12.25
C ALA A 749 -50.17 8.00 -12.80
N THR A 750 -49.93 9.32 -12.79
CA THR A 750 -48.67 9.92 -13.22
C THR A 750 -47.50 9.47 -12.34
N THR A 751 -47.69 9.42 -11.02
CA THR A 751 -46.67 8.94 -10.09
C THR A 751 -46.32 7.48 -10.35
N THR A 752 -47.33 6.64 -10.59
CA THR A 752 -47.14 5.23 -10.95
C THR A 752 -46.40 5.08 -12.27
N ALA A 753 -46.71 5.89 -13.28
CA ALA A 753 -46.01 5.89 -14.57
C ALA A 753 -44.53 6.26 -14.42
N TYR A 754 -44.20 7.25 -13.58
CA TYR A 754 -42.80 7.60 -13.29
C TYR A 754 -42.05 6.49 -12.56
N LEU A 755 -42.70 5.77 -11.65
CA LEU A 755 -42.11 4.59 -10.99
C LEU A 755 -41.82 3.46 -11.99
N LEU A 756 -42.72 3.20 -12.93
CA LEU A 756 -42.50 2.22 -14.00
C LEU A 756 -41.36 2.64 -14.93
N LEU A 757 -41.30 3.92 -15.31
CA LEU A 757 -40.20 4.47 -16.10
C LEU A 757 -38.86 4.33 -15.35
N PHE A 758 -38.86 4.55 -14.03
CA PHE A 758 -37.67 4.38 -13.20
C PHE A 758 -37.17 2.94 -13.23
N VAL A 759 -38.05 1.95 -13.08
CA VAL A 759 -37.68 0.52 -13.17
C VAL A 759 -37.10 0.18 -14.55
N LEU A 760 -37.75 0.64 -15.63
CA LEU A 760 -37.29 0.42 -17.00
C LEU A 760 -35.90 1.03 -17.23
N HIS A 761 -35.69 2.28 -16.81
CA HIS A 761 -34.39 2.94 -16.87
C HIS A 761 -33.32 2.19 -16.09
N CYS A 762 -33.59 1.83 -14.84
CA CYS A 762 -32.61 1.14 -13.98
C CYS A 762 -32.20 -0.21 -14.57
N THR A 763 -33.16 -0.94 -15.14
CA THR A 763 -32.92 -2.24 -15.79
C THR A 763 -32.10 -2.06 -17.06
N TRP A 764 -32.45 -1.06 -17.88
CA TRP A 764 -31.74 -0.77 -19.12
C TRP A 764 -30.29 -0.31 -18.88
N VAL A 765 -30.07 0.59 -17.91
CA VAL A 765 -28.73 1.06 -17.53
C VAL A 765 -27.89 -0.11 -17.00
N THR A 766 -28.45 -0.90 -16.10
CA THR A 766 -27.74 -2.05 -15.53
C THR A 766 -27.32 -3.03 -16.61
N SER A 767 -28.26 -3.38 -17.52
CA SER A 767 -28.04 -4.36 -18.59
C SER A 767 -27.08 -3.91 -19.69
N ASN A 768 -26.98 -2.62 -19.99
CA ASN A 768 -26.19 -2.13 -21.12
C ASN A 768 -24.87 -1.46 -20.71
N ALA A 769 -24.81 -0.87 -19.51
CA ALA A 769 -23.66 -0.08 -19.10
C ALA A 769 -22.81 -0.76 -18.03
N TYR A 770 -23.44 -1.31 -16.99
CA TYR A 770 -22.71 -1.82 -15.81
C TYR A 770 -22.46 -3.33 -15.84
N SER A 771 -23.26 -4.13 -16.57
CA SER A 771 -23.03 -5.57 -16.73
C SER A 771 -22.06 -5.89 -17.87
N SER A 772 -20.81 -5.44 -17.75
CA SER A 772 -19.76 -5.71 -18.74
C SER A 772 -18.46 -6.22 -18.08
N PRO A 773 -17.96 -7.43 -18.43
CA PRO A 773 -16.70 -7.93 -17.90
C PRO A 773 -15.51 -7.16 -18.49
N SER A 774 -14.52 -6.86 -17.65
CA SER A 774 -13.27 -6.20 -18.10
C SER A 774 -12.18 -7.18 -18.53
N VAL A 775 -12.29 -8.45 -18.15
CA VAL A 775 -11.33 -9.52 -18.50
C VAL A 775 -11.58 -10.05 -19.91
N VAL A 776 -12.85 -10.20 -20.25
CA VAL A 776 -13.31 -10.76 -21.52
C VAL A 776 -13.96 -9.63 -22.30
N LEU A 777 -13.45 -9.33 -23.49
CA LEU A 777 -14.02 -8.29 -24.33
C LEU A 777 -15.09 -8.90 -25.23
N SER A 778 -16.21 -8.20 -25.40
CA SER A 778 -17.26 -8.61 -26.33
C SER A 778 -17.33 -7.66 -27.51
N SER A 779 -17.32 -8.21 -28.71
CA SER A 779 -17.56 -7.48 -29.96
C SER A 779 -18.82 -8.00 -30.61
N ARG A 780 -19.57 -7.11 -31.27
CA ARG A 780 -20.74 -7.50 -32.07
C ARG A 780 -20.34 -7.52 -33.53
N MET A 781 -20.50 -8.68 -34.16
CA MET A 781 -20.33 -8.82 -35.60
C MET A 781 -21.47 -8.11 -36.36
N PRO A 782 -21.30 -7.79 -37.65
CA PRO A 782 -22.34 -7.14 -38.46
C PRO A 782 -23.67 -7.93 -38.56
N ASP A 783 -23.62 -9.24 -38.32
CA ASP A 783 -24.78 -10.14 -38.28
C ASP A 783 -25.53 -10.14 -36.93
N GLY A 784 -25.01 -9.41 -35.94
CA GLY A 784 -25.56 -9.33 -34.58
C GLY A 784 -25.07 -10.43 -33.63
N SER A 785 -24.26 -11.38 -34.10
CA SER A 785 -23.63 -12.40 -33.23
C SER A 785 -22.58 -11.77 -32.32
N GLN A 786 -22.45 -12.31 -31.10
CA GLN A 786 -21.42 -11.89 -30.15
C GLN A 786 -20.15 -12.72 -30.38
N TYR A 787 -19.06 -12.03 -30.72
CA TYR A 787 -17.72 -12.61 -30.75
C TYR A 787 -16.98 -12.23 -29.47
N ILE A 788 -16.45 -13.23 -28.77
CA ILE A 788 -15.81 -13.08 -27.47
C ILE A 788 -14.30 -13.09 -27.69
N ILE A 789 -13.63 -12.05 -27.21
CA ILE A 789 -12.18 -11.88 -27.28
C ILE A 789 -11.62 -12.08 -25.87
N ASP A 790 -10.70 -13.04 -25.73
CA ASP A 790 -10.22 -13.52 -24.44
C ASP A 790 -8.69 -13.54 -24.31
N ASP A 791 -8.05 -12.65 -25.05
CA ASP A 791 -6.59 -12.51 -25.11
C ASP A 791 -5.92 -12.33 -23.73
N TYR A 792 -6.59 -11.68 -22.77
CA TYR A 792 -6.06 -11.51 -21.41
C TYR A 792 -5.85 -12.86 -20.72
N ARG A 793 -6.89 -13.71 -20.70
CA ARG A 793 -6.79 -15.02 -20.04
C ARG A 793 -5.84 -15.94 -20.81
N GLU A 794 -5.88 -15.89 -22.14
CA GLU A 794 -4.96 -16.64 -22.99
C GLU A 794 -3.49 -16.33 -22.63
N ALA A 795 -3.13 -15.04 -22.62
CA ALA A 795 -1.76 -14.60 -22.33
C ALA A 795 -1.33 -14.86 -20.87
N TYR A 796 -2.21 -14.62 -19.90
CA TYR A 796 -1.90 -14.92 -18.50
C TYR A 796 -1.76 -16.42 -18.24
N TYR A 797 -2.52 -17.25 -18.96
CA TYR A 797 -2.41 -18.71 -18.86
C TYR A 797 -1.13 -19.23 -19.51
N TRP A 798 -0.74 -18.67 -20.66
CA TRP A 798 0.57 -18.92 -21.26
C TRP A 798 1.69 -18.57 -20.28
N LEU A 799 1.62 -17.40 -19.65
CA LEU A 799 2.62 -16.98 -18.67
C LEU A 799 2.69 -17.96 -17.48
N ARG A 800 1.54 -18.46 -17.03
CA ARG A 800 1.46 -19.45 -15.94
C ARG A 800 2.08 -20.80 -16.28
N GLN A 801 1.88 -21.29 -17.51
CA GLN A 801 2.29 -22.64 -17.90
C GLN A 801 3.68 -22.70 -18.54
N ASN A 802 4.13 -21.61 -19.18
CA ASN A 802 5.31 -21.63 -20.06
C ASN A 802 6.51 -20.87 -19.51
N THR A 803 6.40 -20.23 -18.34
CA THR A 803 7.51 -19.51 -17.70
C THR A 803 7.94 -20.19 -16.39
N PRO A 804 9.21 -20.02 -15.96
CA PRO A 804 9.65 -20.43 -14.62
C PRO A 804 8.75 -19.84 -13.52
N GLN A 805 8.55 -20.56 -12.42
CA GLN A 805 7.66 -20.10 -11.34
C GLN A 805 8.16 -18.82 -10.65
N ASP A 806 9.46 -18.58 -10.66
CA ASP A 806 10.11 -17.40 -10.11
C ASP A 806 10.30 -16.28 -11.14
N ALA A 807 9.77 -16.43 -12.37
CA ALA A 807 9.91 -15.43 -13.42
C ALA A 807 9.26 -14.11 -13.02
N LYS A 808 10.05 -13.01 -13.01
CA LYS A 808 9.56 -11.69 -12.59
C LYS A 808 9.02 -10.92 -13.79
N ILE A 809 7.78 -10.44 -13.64
CA ILE A 809 7.04 -9.78 -14.72
C ILE A 809 6.96 -8.28 -14.44
N MET A 810 7.43 -7.48 -15.39
CA MET A 810 7.22 -6.04 -15.39
C MET A 810 6.03 -5.67 -16.28
N SER A 811 5.07 -4.96 -15.73
CA SER A 811 3.93 -4.39 -16.44
C SER A 811 3.59 -3.02 -15.86
N TRP A 812 2.66 -2.30 -16.47
CA TRP A 812 2.05 -1.15 -15.81
C TRP A 812 1.27 -1.59 -14.55
N TRP A 813 1.13 -0.69 -13.57
CA TRP A 813 0.59 -1.01 -12.24
C TRP A 813 -0.88 -1.46 -12.27
N ASP A 814 -1.66 -1.03 -13.28
CA ASP A 814 -3.06 -1.42 -13.47
C ASP A 814 -3.25 -2.95 -13.44
N TYR A 815 -2.32 -3.69 -14.05
CA TYR A 815 -2.46 -5.13 -14.31
C TYR A 815 -1.83 -6.00 -13.21
N GLY A 816 -1.20 -5.41 -12.18
CA GLY A 816 -0.46 -6.14 -11.16
C GLY A 816 -1.27 -7.24 -10.47
N TYR A 817 -2.48 -6.93 -10.00
CA TYR A 817 -3.38 -7.93 -9.42
C TYR A 817 -3.85 -9.00 -10.39
N GLN A 818 -4.06 -8.66 -11.67
CA GLN A 818 -4.50 -9.63 -12.67
C GLN A 818 -3.40 -10.66 -12.95
N ILE A 819 -2.16 -10.20 -13.10
CA ILE A 819 -1.00 -11.08 -13.28
C ILE A 819 -0.79 -11.95 -12.04
N GLY A 820 -0.79 -11.36 -10.84
CA GLY A 820 -0.64 -12.11 -9.59
C GLY A 820 -1.75 -13.15 -9.36
N GLY A 821 -3.00 -12.81 -9.71
CA GLY A 821 -4.15 -13.69 -9.52
C GLY A 821 -4.33 -14.77 -10.60
N MET A 822 -4.12 -14.44 -11.88
CA MET A 822 -4.35 -15.36 -13.00
C MET A 822 -3.09 -16.09 -13.43
N ALA A 823 -1.97 -15.36 -13.58
CA ALA A 823 -0.70 -15.93 -14.04
C ALA A 823 0.12 -16.59 -12.91
N ASP A 824 -0.17 -16.28 -11.64
CA ASP A 824 0.57 -16.78 -10.46
C ASP A 824 2.08 -16.53 -10.61
N ARG A 825 2.45 -15.28 -10.95
CA ARG A 825 3.85 -14.84 -11.10
C ARG A 825 4.14 -13.57 -10.30
N PRO A 826 5.38 -13.40 -9.79
CA PRO A 826 5.82 -12.16 -9.16
C PRO A 826 5.73 -10.96 -10.11
N THR A 827 5.16 -9.86 -9.64
CA THR A 827 5.11 -8.58 -10.36
C THR A 827 5.98 -7.53 -9.68
N LEU A 828 6.59 -6.65 -10.47
CA LEU A 828 7.42 -5.58 -9.94
C LEU A 828 6.59 -4.44 -9.31
N VAL A 829 5.47 -4.08 -9.94
CA VAL A 829 4.54 -3.05 -9.45
C VAL A 829 3.12 -3.60 -9.34
N ASP A 830 2.34 -3.00 -8.44
CA ASP A 830 1.00 -3.45 -8.10
C ASP A 830 0.02 -2.27 -7.96
N ASN A 831 -1.27 -2.57 -8.06
CA ASN A 831 -2.38 -1.61 -8.15
C ASN A 831 -2.63 -0.85 -6.82
N ASN A 832 -2.05 -1.29 -5.69
CA ASN A 832 -2.15 -0.54 -4.42
C ASN A 832 -1.41 0.81 -4.46
N THR A 833 -0.41 0.96 -5.33
CA THR A 833 0.38 2.19 -5.53
C THR A 833 1.01 2.81 -4.26
N TRP A 834 1.43 2.00 -3.30
CA TRP A 834 1.95 2.52 -2.01
C TRP A 834 3.35 3.14 -2.10
N ASN A 835 4.16 2.78 -3.11
CA ASN A 835 5.51 3.31 -3.34
C ASN A 835 5.59 3.97 -4.73
N ASN A 836 5.48 5.29 -4.76
CA ASN A 836 5.47 6.08 -5.99
C ASN A 836 6.79 6.00 -6.76
N THR A 837 7.93 5.96 -6.07
CA THR A 837 9.26 5.90 -6.70
C THR A 837 9.43 4.61 -7.49
N HIS A 838 8.88 3.50 -6.99
CA HIS A 838 8.96 2.21 -7.68
C HIS A 838 8.13 2.20 -8.99
N ILE A 839 6.92 2.77 -8.95
CA ILE A 839 6.08 2.94 -10.15
C ILE A 839 6.73 3.88 -11.15
N ALA A 840 7.30 4.98 -10.65
CA ALA A 840 8.01 5.92 -11.49
C ALA A 840 9.21 5.24 -12.18
N THR A 841 9.90 4.30 -11.52
CA THR A 841 11.00 3.54 -12.11
C THR A 841 10.54 2.71 -13.30
N VAL A 842 9.38 2.03 -13.18
CA VAL A 842 8.73 1.34 -14.30
C VAL A 842 8.34 2.33 -15.41
N GLY A 843 7.76 3.48 -15.06
CA GLY A 843 7.42 4.53 -16.03
C GLY A 843 8.64 5.07 -16.79
N LYS A 844 9.77 5.25 -16.10
CA LYS A 844 11.05 5.65 -16.67
C LYS A 844 11.58 4.58 -17.64
N ALA A 845 11.57 3.31 -17.24
CA ALA A 845 11.98 2.22 -18.12
C ALA A 845 11.10 2.10 -19.37
N MET A 846 9.78 2.32 -19.27
CA MET A 846 8.88 2.28 -20.42
C MET A 846 9.03 3.48 -21.36
N SER A 847 9.38 4.66 -20.82
CA SER A 847 9.46 5.91 -21.59
C SER A 847 10.85 6.25 -22.13
N SER A 848 11.89 5.54 -21.70
CA SER A 848 13.27 5.77 -22.12
C SER A 848 13.67 4.94 -23.34
N ARG A 849 14.86 5.23 -23.89
CA ARG A 849 15.48 4.41 -24.96
C ARG A 849 15.97 3.07 -24.39
N GLU A 850 16.08 2.06 -25.25
CA GLU A 850 16.57 0.72 -24.88
C GLU A 850 17.89 0.73 -24.09
N GLU A 851 18.84 1.61 -24.47
CA GLU A 851 20.14 1.77 -23.79
C GLU A 851 20.01 2.16 -22.30
N VAL A 852 18.96 2.91 -21.96
CA VAL A 852 18.68 3.36 -20.59
C VAL A 852 17.75 2.38 -19.87
N SER A 853 16.79 1.80 -20.61
CA SER A 853 15.82 0.87 -20.04
C SER A 853 16.42 -0.49 -19.69
N TYR A 854 17.38 -1.00 -20.47
CA TYR A 854 18.00 -2.31 -20.22
C TYR A 854 18.71 -2.41 -18.86
N PRO A 855 19.56 -1.45 -18.46
CA PRO A 855 20.13 -1.43 -17.10
C PRO A 855 19.06 -1.45 -16.00
N ILE A 856 17.95 -0.74 -16.17
CA ILE A 856 16.86 -0.70 -15.19
C ILE A 856 16.18 -2.08 -15.09
N LEU A 857 15.85 -2.69 -16.24
CA LEU A 857 15.26 -4.03 -16.29
C LEU A 857 16.15 -5.06 -15.60
N ARG A 858 17.46 -5.01 -15.85
CA ARG A 858 18.44 -5.92 -15.23
C ARG A 858 18.66 -5.63 -13.75
N GLN A 859 18.73 -4.36 -13.34
CA GLN A 859 18.85 -3.98 -11.92
C GLN A 859 17.67 -4.50 -11.10
N HIS A 860 16.50 -4.63 -11.73
CA HIS A 860 15.29 -5.16 -11.10
C HIS A 860 15.07 -6.66 -11.30
N ASP A 861 16.02 -7.39 -11.89
CA ASP A 861 15.91 -8.82 -12.23
C ASP A 861 14.62 -9.15 -13.01
N VAL A 862 14.23 -8.29 -13.95
CA VAL A 862 13.04 -8.50 -14.78
C VAL A 862 13.34 -9.53 -15.87
N ASP A 863 12.54 -10.60 -15.91
CA ASP A 863 12.67 -11.66 -16.92
C ASP A 863 11.77 -11.41 -18.13
N TYR A 864 10.53 -10.96 -17.86
CA TYR A 864 9.52 -10.70 -18.89
C TYR A 864 8.89 -9.32 -18.71
N VAL A 865 8.56 -8.69 -19.85
CA VAL A 865 7.84 -7.42 -19.93
C VAL A 865 6.52 -7.65 -20.65
N LEU A 866 5.41 -7.26 -20.02
CA LEU A 866 4.07 -7.36 -20.59
C LEU A 866 3.55 -5.98 -20.95
N VAL A 867 3.04 -5.83 -22.17
CA VAL A 867 2.38 -4.61 -22.66
C VAL A 867 1.03 -4.93 -23.30
N VAL A 868 0.07 -4.03 -23.10
CA VAL A 868 -1.26 -4.08 -23.71
C VAL A 868 -1.29 -3.19 -24.95
N PHE A 869 -1.61 -3.75 -26.12
CA PHE A 869 -1.64 -3.06 -27.39
C PHE A 869 -2.99 -3.23 -28.11
N GLY A 870 -3.72 -2.14 -28.29
CA GLY A 870 -5.08 -2.18 -28.84
C GLY A 870 -5.21 -1.88 -30.33
N GLY A 871 -4.09 -1.65 -31.02
CA GLY A 871 -4.08 -1.01 -32.35
C GLY A 871 -4.75 -1.81 -33.47
N LEU A 872 -4.79 -3.16 -33.37
CA LEU A 872 -5.40 -4.02 -34.39
C LEU A 872 -6.93 -4.02 -34.34
N LEU A 873 -7.50 -4.15 -33.13
CA LEU A 873 -8.95 -4.22 -32.94
C LEU A 873 -9.61 -2.87 -32.71
N GLY A 874 -8.86 -1.86 -32.27
CA GLY A 874 -9.43 -0.59 -31.81
C GLY A 874 -9.74 -0.57 -30.32
N TYR A 875 -8.94 -1.25 -29.49
CA TYR A 875 -9.12 -1.23 -28.04
C TYR A 875 -8.52 0.03 -27.41
N ASN A 876 -9.38 0.93 -26.91
CA ASN A 876 -8.95 2.22 -26.37
C ASN A 876 -8.17 2.12 -25.04
N GLY A 877 -8.29 1.02 -24.30
CA GLY A 877 -7.69 0.84 -22.98
C GLY A 877 -6.22 0.42 -23.00
N ASP A 878 -5.51 0.66 -24.10
CA ASP A 878 -4.14 0.18 -24.30
C ASP A 878 -3.07 1.08 -23.65
N ASP A 879 -1.84 0.57 -23.57
CA ASP A 879 -0.77 1.24 -22.84
C ASP A 879 -0.24 2.48 -23.55
N ILE A 880 -0.49 2.63 -24.86
CA ILE A 880 -0.09 3.83 -25.63
C ILE A 880 -0.95 5.04 -25.28
N ASN A 881 -2.25 4.86 -25.01
CA ASN A 881 -3.10 5.92 -24.49
C ASN A 881 -2.76 6.27 -23.03
N LYS A 882 -2.31 5.30 -22.24
CA LYS A 882 -1.86 5.51 -20.84
C LYS A 882 -0.42 6.04 -20.76
N PHE A 883 0.35 5.98 -21.84
CA PHE A 883 1.78 6.25 -21.86
C PHE A 883 2.14 7.65 -21.33
N LEU A 884 1.30 8.64 -21.59
CA LEU A 884 1.51 10.01 -21.10
C LEU A 884 1.51 10.08 -19.56
N TRP A 885 0.72 9.24 -18.89
CA TRP A 885 0.77 9.13 -17.43
C TRP A 885 2.05 8.50 -16.94
N MET A 886 2.58 7.49 -17.65
CA MET A 886 3.88 6.89 -17.33
C MET A 886 5.00 7.94 -17.37
N ILE A 887 4.97 8.80 -18.39
CA ILE A 887 5.91 9.91 -18.56
C ILE A 887 5.77 10.92 -17.42
N ARG A 888 4.56 11.39 -17.12
CA ARG A 888 4.33 12.37 -16.04
C ARG A 888 4.74 11.88 -14.66
N ILE A 889 4.49 10.61 -14.37
CA ILE A 889 4.87 9.99 -13.09
C ILE A 889 6.40 9.86 -13.01
N ALA A 890 7.06 9.49 -14.11
CA ALA A 890 8.52 9.44 -14.18
C ALA A 890 9.17 10.82 -14.08
N GLU A 891 8.65 11.83 -14.80
CA GLU A 891 9.13 13.21 -14.78
C GLU A 891 9.01 13.84 -13.37
N GLY A 892 7.97 13.50 -12.62
CA GLY A 892 7.80 13.97 -11.25
C GLY A 892 8.94 13.57 -10.28
N ILE A 893 9.67 12.49 -10.59
CA ILE A 893 10.80 11.99 -9.79
C ILE A 893 12.15 12.27 -10.48
N TRP A 894 12.24 12.11 -11.80
CA TRP A 894 13.46 12.35 -12.61
C TRP A 894 13.20 13.41 -13.69
N PRO A 895 13.04 14.69 -13.33
CA PRO A 895 12.70 15.76 -14.27
C PRO A 895 13.81 16.08 -15.28
N ASP A 896 15.05 15.74 -14.96
CA ASP A 896 16.19 15.99 -15.86
C ASP A 896 16.32 14.92 -16.96
N GLU A 897 15.85 13.70 -16.70
CA GLU A 897 15.99 12.55 -17.59
C GLU A 897 14.76 12.34 -18.49
N VAL A 898 13.56 12.48 -17.92
CA VAL A 898 12.29 12.30 -18.64
C VAL A 898 11.53 13.61 -18.63
N LYS A 899 11.20 14.12 -19.82
CA LYS A 899 10.48 15.40 -20.00
C LYS A 899 9.28 15.20 -20.92
N GLU A 900 8.07 15.51 -20.43
CA GLU A 900 6.82 15.37 -21.19
C GLU A 900 6.88 16.10 -22.55
N ARG A 901 7.45 17.32 -22.58
CA ARG A 901 7.55 18.13 -23.81
C ARG A 901 8.25 17.43 -24.97
N ASN A 902 9.20 16.53 -24.70
CA ASN A 902 10.00 15.85 -25.73
C ASN A 902 9.19 14.81 -26.55
N PHE A 903 8.02 14.40 -26.04
CA PHE A 903 7.11 13.46 -26.71
C PHE A 903 6.09 14.16 -27.63
N PHE A 904 5.99 15.49 -27.56
CA PHE A 904 5.12 16.29 -28.40
C PHE A 904 5.88 16.89 -29.58
N THR A 905 5.22 16.99 -30.74
CA THR A 905 5.77 17.72 -31.89
C THR A 905 6.00 19.20 -31.54
N GLU A 906 6.72 19.94 -32.37
CA GLU A 906 6.94 21.38 -32.16
C GLU A 906 5.60 22.15 -31.99
N ARG A 907 4.56 21.70 -32.70
CA ARG A 907 3.18 22.23 -32.63
C ARG A 907 2.40 21.80 -31.38
N GLY A 908 2.93 20.89 -30.57
CA GLY A 908 2.28 20.37 -29.37
C GLY A 908 1.34 19.19 -29.62
N GLU A 909 1.47 18.49 -30.75
CA GLU A 909 0.64 17.33 -31.08
C GLU A 909 1.28 16.03 -30.55
N TYR A 910 0.47 15.11 -30.00
CA TYR A 910 0.90 13.76 -29.63
C TYR A 910 0.60 12.80 -30.79
N ARG A 911 1.65 12.32 -31.46
CA ARG A 911 1.53 11.51 -32.70
C ARG A 911 2.34 10.23 -32.62
N VAL A 912 1.88 9.22 -33.37
CA VAL A 912 2.51 7.88 -33.49
C VAL A 912 2.93 7.53 -34.91
N ASP A 913 2.63 8.40 -35.87
CA ASP A 913 2.92 8.23 -37.30
C ASP A 913 4.31 8.77 -37.68
N ASP A 914 4.56 8.95 -38.98
CA ASP A 914 5.82 9.52 -39.49
C ASP A 914 6.15 10.88 -38.86
N GLY A 915 5.15 11.66 -38.43
CA GLY A 915 5.30 12.94 -37.76
C GLY A 915 5.59 12.85 -36.26
N ALA A 916 5.66 11.66 -35.67
CA ALA A 916 6.02 11.48 -34.27
C ALA A 916 7.46 11.94 -33.98
N THR A 917 7.71 12.43 -32.77
CA THR A 917 9.07 12.88 -32.39
C THR A 917 10.06 11.71 -32.38
N PRO A 918 11.36 11.98 -32.58
CA PRO A 918 12.39 10.95 -32.44
C PRO A 918 12.37 10.30 -31.04
N THR A 919 12.08 11.08 -30.01
CA THR A 919 11.95 10.57 -28.62
C THR A 919 10.82 9.56 -28.49
N MET A 920 9.66 9.82 -29.10
CA MET A 920 8.53 8.87 -29.09
C MET A 920 8.90 7.58 -29.83
N LYS A 921 9.46 7.68 -31.03
CA LYS A 921 9.84 6.52 -31.86
C LYS A 921 10.92 5.65 -31.23
N GLU A 922 11.84 6.26 -30.49
CA GLU A 922 12.94 5.56 -29.80
C GLU A 922 12.57 5.05 -28.40
N SER A 923 11.39 5.38 -27.88
CA SER A 923 10.94 4.90 -26.57
C SER A 923 10.70 3.40 -26.57
N LEU A 924 11.00 2.73 -25.45
CA LEU A 924 10.81 1.29 -25.30
C LEU A 924 9.34 0.90 -25.51
N MET A 925 8.40 1.65 -24.94
CA MET A 925 6.96 1.40 -25.10
C MET A 925 6.54 1.41 -26.57
N TYR A 926 6.92 2.44 -27.34
CA TYR A 926 6.57 2.52 -28.77
C TYR A 926 7.13 1.33 -29.55
N LYS A 927 8.41 1.00 -29.31
CA LYS A 927 9.07 -0.12 -29.99
C LYS A 927 8.42 -1.46 -29.66
N MET A 928 8.12 -1.71 -28.38
CA MET A 928 7.42 -2.94 -27.95
C MET A 928 6.04 -3.02 -28.59
N SER A 929 5.19 -1.99 -28.46
CA SER A 929 3.81 -2.05 -28.96
C SER A 929 3.73 -2.26 -30.48
N TYR A 930 4.61 -1.61 -31.26
CA TYR A 930 4.56 -1.65 -32.73
C TYR A 930 5.55 -2.62 -33.40
N TYR A 931 6.28 -3.43 -32.64
CA TYR A 931 7.21 -4.42 -33.20
C TYR A 931 6.48 -5.39 -34.15
N ASN A 932 7.00 -5.61 -35.36
CA ASN A 932 6.40 -6.45 -36.42
C ASN A 932 4.94 -6.11 -36.81
N PHE A 933 4.38 -4.97 -36.37
CA PHE A 933 2.99 -4.63 -36.69
C PHE A 933 2.82 -4.25 -38.18
N ASN A 934 3.86 -3.69 -38.80
CA ASN A 934 3.85 -3.33 -40.21
C ASN A 934 3.81 -4.55 -41.15
N SER A 935 4.31 -5.73 -40.73
CA SER A 935 4.27 -6.94 -41.56
C SER A 935 2.89 -7.59 -41.67
N LEU A 936 1.93 -7.19 -40.82
CA LEU A 936 0.54 -7.67 -40.91
C LEU A 936 -0.21 -7.08 -42.11
N PHE A 937 0.24 -5.94 -42.63
CA PHE A 937 -0.42 -5.20 -43.69
C PHE A 937 0.46 -5.15 -44.94
N PRO A 938 -0.12 -4.93 -46.14
CA PRO A 938 0.65 -4.59 -47.33
C PRO A 938 1.55 -3.37 -47.07
N ALA A 939 2.70 -3.31 -47.75
CA ALA A 939 3.71 -2.28 -47.50
C ALA A 939 3.13 -0.86 -47.47
N GLY A 940 3.39 -0.16 -46.36
CA GLY A 940 2.90 1.17 -46.10
C GLY A 940 1.41 1.26 -45.74
N GLN A 941 0.62 0.20 -45.67
CA GLN A 941 -0.81 0.26 -45.34
C GLN A 941 -1.10 -0.02 -43.85
N ALA A 942 -0.06 -0.12 -43.01
CA ALA A 942 -0.23 -0.33 -41.58
C ALA A 942 -0.97 0.86 -40.94
N GLN A 943 -2.13 0.58 -40.36
CA GLN A 943 -2.98 1.58 -39.71
C GLN A 943 -3.27 1.17 -38.28
N ASP A 944 -3.09 2.12 -37.37
CA ASP A 944 -3.54 2.00 -36.00
C ASP A 944 -5.02 2.40 -35.91
N ARG A 945 -5.89 1.44 -35.54
CA ARG A 945 -7.34 1.69 -35.48
C ARG A 945 -7.75 2.55 -34.30
N VAL A 946 -6.99 2.57 -33.21
CA VAL A 946 -7.29 3.38 -32.01
C VAL A 946 -6.95 4.85 -32.28
N ARG A 947 -5.75 5.10 -32.82
CA ARG A 947 -5.26 6.46 -33.06
C ARG A 947 -5.70 7.02 -34.42
N GLY A 948 -6.27 6.19 -35.29
CA GLY A 948 -6.65 6.58 -36.66
C GLY A 948 -5.46 7.00 -37.52
N ALA A 949 -4.25 6.59 -37.14
CA ALA A 949 -3.00 7.07 -37.73
C ALA A 949 -2.34 5.99 -38.59
N ARG A 950 -1.75 6.40 -39.71
CA ARG A 950 -0.96 5.53 -40.59
C ARG A 950 0.46 5.44 -40.05
N LEU A 951 0.94 4.23 -39.81
CA LEU A 951 2.24 4.00 -39.21
C LEU A 951 3.36 4.10 -40.27
N PRO A 952 4.61 4.34 -39.83
CA PRO A 952 5.76 4.33 -40.73
C PRO A 952 5.88 3.02 -41.52
N ALA A 953 6.41 3.11 -42.74
CA ALA A 953 6.58 1.94 -43.61
C ALA A 953 7.59 0.92 -43.03
N GLU A 954 8.65 1.42 -42.39
CA GLU A 954 9.61 0.61 -41.63
C GLU A 954 9.21 0.57 -40.16
N GLY A 955 8.99 -0.64 -39.64
CA GLY A 955 8.64 -0.87 -38.23
C GLY A 955 9.84 -0.71 -37.29
N PRO A 956 9.58 -0.49 -36.00
CA PRO A 956 10.63 -0.40 -34.99
C PRO A 956 11.36 -1.73 -34.82
N GLN A 957 12.64 -1.66 -34.44
CA GLN A 957 13.46 -2.82 -34.14
C GLN A 957 13.76 -2.86 -32.65
N LEU A 958 13.74 -4.07 -32.07
CA LEU A 958 14.12 -4.33 -30.69
C LEU A 958 15.49 -5.01 -30.67
N SER A 959 16.39 -4.50 -29.83
CA SER A 959 17.73 -5.03 -29.65
C SER A 959 17.85 -5.83 -28.35
N ILE A 960 17.32 -5.30 -27.25
CA ILE A 960 17.45 -5.85 -25.88
C ILE A 960 16.33 -6.84 -25.48
N LEU A 961 15.23 -6.85 -26.22
CA LEU A 961 14.06 -7.70 -25.97
C LEU A 961 13.85 -8.69 -27.12
N GLU A 962 13.34 -9.87 -26.80
CA GLU A 962 12.82 -10.84 -27.77
C GLU A 962 11.31 -11.03 -27.56
N GLU A 963 10.54 -11.12 -28.64
CA GLU A 963 9.11 -11.41 -28.56
C GLU A 963 8.92 -12.87 -28.15
N ALA A 964 8.34 -13.09 -26.96
CA ALA A 964 8.13 -14.42 -26.41
C ALA A 964 6.74 -14.96 -26.74
N TYR A 965 5.72 -14.09 -26.71
CA TYR A 965 4.34 -14.44 -27.02
C TYR A 965 3.53 -13.20 -27.39
N THR A 966 2.60 -13.34 -28.34
CA THR A 966 1.61 -12.33 -28.70
C THR A 966 0.26 -13.04 -28.86
N SER A 967 -0.79 -12.52 -28.24
CA SER A 967 -2.14 -13.10 -28.27
C SER A 967 -2.76 -13.09 -29.66
N GLU A 968 -3.83 -13.87 -29.87
CA GLU A 968 -4.47 -14.03 -31.19
C GLU A 968 -4.81 -12.69 -31.86
N ASN A 969 -5.40 -11.76 -31.09
CA ASN A 969 -5.81 -10.45 -31.60
C ASN A 969 -4.80 -9.33 -31.30
N TRP A 970 -3.58 -9.70 -30.91
CA TRP A 970 -2.48 -8.79 -30.58
C TRP A 970 -2.77 -7.82 -29.42
N ILE A 971 -3.73 -8.14 -28.54
CA ILE A 971 -4.05 -7.32 -27.36
C ILE A 971 -2.93 -7.37 -26.33
N ILE A 972 -2.40 -8.56 -26.04
CA ILE A 972 -1.34 -8.74 -25.05
C ILE A 972 -0.08 -9.19 -25.75
N ARG A 973 1.02 -8.49 -25.47
CA ARG A 973 2.34 -8.83 -25.99
C ARG A 973 3.30 -9.02 -24.83
N ILE A 974 4.02 -10.14 -24.85
CA ILE A 974 4.95 -10.54 -23.82
C ILE A 974 6.33 -10.64 -24.46
N TYR A 975 7.25 -9.86 -23.92
CA TYR A 975 8.65 -9.82 -24.33
C TYR A 975 9.51 -10.44 -23.25
N LYS A 976 10.52 -11.21 -23.65
CA LYS A 976 11.56 -11.71 -22.76
C LYS A 976 12.77 -10.80 -22.85
N VAL A 977 13.36 -10.48 -21.69
CA VAL A 977 14.58 -9.69 -21.61
C VAL A 977 15.76 -10.57 -22.00
N LYS A 978 16.57 -10.13 -22.97
CA LYS A 978 17.74 -10.90 -23.38
C LYS A 978 18.83 -10.86 -22.31
N ASP A 979 19.54 -11.99 -22.19
CA ASP A 979 20.77 -12.05 -21.41
C ASP A 979 21.87 -11.19 -22.03
N LEU A 980 22.95 -10.94 -21.28
CA LEU A 980 24.10 -10.22 -21.82
C LEU A 980 24.70 -11.01 -23.01
N ASP A 981 25.17 -10.30 -24.03
CA ASP A 981 25.88 -10.95 -25.14
C ASP A 981 27.09 -11.70 -24.59
N ASN A 982 27.27 -12.96 -25.02
CA ASN A 982 28.33 -13.84 -24.51
C ASN A 982 29.74 -13.26 -24.73
N VAL A 983 29.90 -12.32 -25.66
CA VAL A 983 31.18 -11.66 -26.01
C VAL A 983 31.29 -10.26 -25.40
N GLY A 984 30.33 -9.85 -24.57
CA GLY A 984 30.32 -8.55 -23.88
C GLY A 984 30.10 -7.35 -24.81
N ARG A 985 29.53 -7.55 -26.01
CA ARG A 985 29.16 -6.44 -26.90
C ARG A 985 27.83 -5.84 -26.46
N ASP A 986 27.64 -4.57 -26.79
CA ASP A 986 26.33 -3.94 -26.68
C ASP A 986 25.31 -4.59 -27.63
N HIS A 987 24.07 -4.73 -27.19
CA HIS A 987 22.99 -5.43 -27.90
C HIS A 987 22.68 -4.79 -29.25
N ALA A 988 22.69 -3.47 -29.34
CA ALA A 988 22.48 -2.77 -30.60
C ALA A 988 23.62 -3.07 -31.60
N SER A 989 24.86 -3.17 -31.12
CA SER A 989 26.02 -3.54 -31.93
C SER A 989 25.96 -5.00 -32.40
N ALA A 990 25.46 -5.91 -31.56
CA ALA A 990 25.27 -7.32 -31.92
C ALA A 990 24.22 -7.49 -33.03
N VAL A 991 23.06 -6.84 -32.90
CA VAL A 991 22.00 -6.87 -33.93
C VAL A 991 22.47 -6.20 -35.23
N ALA A 992 23.21 -5.09 -35.16
CA ALA A 992 23.77 -4.45 -36.34
C ALA A 992 24.78 -5.37 -37.07
N PHE A 993 25.57 -6.13 -36.32
CA PHE A 993 26.51 -7.11 -36.87
C PHE A 993 25.79 -8.27 -37.58
N GLU A 994 24.73 -8.82 -36.98
CA GLU A 994 23.90 -9.87 -37.60
C GLU A 994 23.27 -9.43 -38.93
N LYS A 995 22.90 -8.15 -39.05
CA LYS A 995 22.37 -7.56 -40.29
C LYS A 995 23.42 -7.27 -41.36
N GLY A 996 24.68 -7.63 -41.12
CA GLY A 996 25.78 -7.43 -42.07
C GLY A 996 26.31 -6.00 -42.14
N HIS A 997 25.93 -5.12 -41.20
CA HIS A 997 26.52 -3.79 -41.11
C HIS A 997 27.93 -3.87 -40.50
N LYS A 998 28.95 -3.57 -41.32
CA LYS A 998 30.33 -3.47 -40.85
C LYS A 998 30.46 -2.30 -39.87
N LYS A 999 31.06 -2.53 -38.70
CA LYS A 999 31.44 -1.47 -37.74
C LYS A 999 32.19 -0.38 -38.52
N LYS A 1000 31.62 0.82 -38.64
CA LYS A 1000 32.35 1.96 -39.24
C LYS A 1000 33.64 2.10 -38.45
N ARG A 1001 34.78 1.92 -39.14
CA ARG A 1001 36.11 2.07 -38.57
C ARG A 1001 36.14 3.47 -37.94
N ALA A 1002 36.23 3.53 -36.60
CA ALA A 1002 36.31 4.82 -35.91
C ALA A 1002 37.45 5.61 -36.56
N ALA A 1003 37.14 6.77 -37.14
CA ALA A 1003 38.19 7.68 -37.56
C ALA A 1003 39.03 7.95 -36.30
N ARG A 1004 40.32 7.62 -36.35
CA ARG A 1004 41.28 7.96 -35.29
C ARG A 1004 41.14 9.46 -35.03
N ARG A 1005 40.43 9.85 -33.98
CA ARG A 1005 40.53 11.19 -33.42
C ARG A 1005 41.95 11.28 -32.88
N ARG A 1006 42.77 12.12 -33.52
CA ARG A 1006 44.05 12.58 -32.98
C ARG A 1006 43.70 13.32 -31.69
N ASP A 1007 44.15 12.82 -30.54
CA ASP A 1007 44.11 13.61 -29.31
C ASP A 1007 44.85 14.93 -29.54
N PRO A 1008 44.35 16.07 -29.01
CA PRO A 1008 45.09 17.31 -29.04
C PRO A 1008 46.36 17.15 -28.20
N SER A 1009 47.51 17.40 -28.81
CA SER A 1009 48.81 17.40 -28.16
C SER A 1009 48.80 18.36 -26.97
N VAL A 1010 48.93 17.82 -25.76
CA VAL A 1010 49.20 18.62 -24.57
C VAL A 1010 50.60 19.21 -24.72
N LEU A 1011 50.68 20.52 -24.93
CA LEU A 1011 51.91 21.29 -24.79
C LEU A 1011 52.40 21.13 -23.35
N ARG A 1012 53.52 20.42 -23.18
CA ARG A 1012 54.37 20.56 -21.99
C ARG A 1012 54.86 22.00 -21.98
N VAL A 1013 54.39 22.77 -21.00
CA VAL A 1013 55.14 23.91 -20.47
C VAL A 1013 55.74 23.42 -19.15
N GLU A 1014 57.01 23.75 -18.98
CA GLU A 1014 57.94 23.33 -17.92
C GLU A 1014 57.40 23.36 -16.49
#